data_AF-C7RGI4-F1
#
_entry.id   AF-C7RGI4-F1
#
_cell.length_a   1.000
_cell.length_b   1.000
_cell.length_c   1.000
_cell.angle_alpha   90.00
_cell.angle_beta   90.00
_cell.angle_gamma   90.00
#
_symmetry.space_group_name_H-M   'P 1'
#
loop_
_entity.id
_entity.type
_entity.pdbx_description
1 polymer ?
#
loop_
_entity_poly.entity_id
_entity_poly.type
_entity_poly.pdbx_seq_one_letter_code
_entity_poly.pdbx_strand_id
1 'polypeptide(L)'
;MKNKLVKSLSVALAGSMLVTNVVFADGTVKKNETLYVTQEENEIKDKTASIWINSDGNVKVKDKSNLKDIKNLKTDEKIDPKDGYINWNEDSKDVYYQGQAEEDLPVDISVKYFLDGKETKVKDLEGKSGHLKIEISAKNKRSGIATVNGKEQKVFSPYLVLAEINFDEDKVTNIKTDDGKVVKDGKNEVVAGVLAPGLRQNFKEILEDDKLDKFKDKIEMEMDVKDYKPTEVYAVITNEIFQDSANISSLDDLNKGIDELESNAAKLVDGSNQLADGGNRLNDGIGQLSNGASELAAGSGKIVSSFDQMANAFADLPNQVGTMTSAIDMLNNGGSSLDQGINQYTAGVNKINENMPKLTEASRQLEAGASDLDNGLLKLDNATSTLKEKMGMTDGKEDLGKFSESMNELRTGLDSLSTGIAPLSQGVSELSQGLSKLEDSSRELSGGVNNLLSSTQNMPSLDQNSADLTAQAQAIDAVIANLEENNEDGNLTGQIESLRAVRDNLYKESESVATAGYAYSQISGSLELLSQGASELSGGISGAYKGASDIDEKLKASSDKMITASKSLAAGTEKISQGFDKSNLAKLQESIVMLDEATGKLKQGSAKLKEGTSQNRAGVENLAAAVSELDGNSQSLREGSAELSGGLAQFAERSKALSSLGNINEEAINPMAAGLNQLNDGIMKLDSSTKELKDGSDQYMASFEEFRSGLSEYKAKGIDEIANKTSEVNEISEILDEMSKLAKENNSITGTSDDFETRSRIIQKIK
;
A
#
# COMPACT_ATOMS: atom_id res chain seq x y z
N MET A 1 -118.32 5.80 -15.11
CA MET A 1 -117.11 6.48 -15.66
C MET A 1 -115.82 6.28 -14.84
N LYS A 2 -115.80 5.53 -13.72
CA LYS A 2 -114.61 5.45 -12.83
C LYS A 2 -113.61 4.30 -13.09
N ASN A 3 -113.94 3.22 -13.82
CA ASN A 3 -113.01 2.09 -14.02
C ASN A 3 -112.10 2.19 -15.26
N LYS A 4 -112.35 3.10 -16.21
CA LYS A 4 -111.49 3.28 -17.40
C LYS A 4 -110.25 4.15 -17.12
N LEU A 5 -110.32 5.03 -16.12
CA LEU A 5 -109.28 6.00 -15.77
C LEU A 5 -108.13 5.40 -14.93
N VAL A 6 -108.40 4.33 -14.16
CA VAL A 6 -107.36 3.63 -13.37
C VAL A 6 -106.51 2.70 -14.24
N LYS A 7 -107.12 2.00 -15.21
CA LYS A 7 -106.38 1.15 -16.18
C LYS A 7 -105.51 1.95 -17.17
N SER A 8 -105.77 3.25 -17.34
CA SER A 8 -104.97 4.13 -18.19
C SER A 8 -103.83 4.83 -17.43
N LEU A 9 -103.87 4.87 -16.09
CA LEU A 9 -102.83 5.49 -15.26
C LEU A 9 -101.63 4.57 -15.01
N SER A 10 -101.82 3.27 -14.83
CA SER A 10 -100.72 2.31 -14.56
C SER A 10 -99.82 2.07 -15.78
N VAL A 11 -100.40 1.97 -16.99
CA VAL A 11 -99.63 1.89 -18.25
C VAL A 11 -98.90 3.22 -18.55
N ALA A 12 -99.50 4.37 -18.17
CA ALA A 12 -98.87 5.68 -18.33
C ALA A 12 -97.68 5.89 -17.36
N LEU A 13 -97.74 5.34 -16.14
CA LEU A 13 -96.65 5.37 -15.18
C LEU A 13 -95.44 4.53 -15.65
N ALA A 14 -95.66 3.30 -16.13
CA ALA A 14 -94.59 2.47 -16.71
C ALA A 14 -94.00 3.09 -17.99
N GLY A 15 -94.83 3.75 -18.81
CA GLY A 15 -94.37 4.49 -19.99
C GLY A 15 -93.55 5.74 -19.64
N SER A 16 -93.89 6.45 -18.56
CA SER A 16 -93.20 7.66 -18.12
C SER A 16 -91.83 7.42 -17.50
N MET A 17 -91.60 6.23 -16.91
CA MET A 17 -90.29 5.86 -16.34
C MET A 17 -89.23 5.53 -17.41
N LEU A 18 -89.64 5.33 -18.67
CA LEU A 18 -88.76 5.04 -19.81
C LEU A 18 -88.57 6.23 -20.76
N VAL A 19 -89.11 7.42 -20.43
CA VAL A 19 -88.81 8.63 -21.20
C VAL A 19 -87.55 9.26 -20.62
N THR A 20 -86.39 8.82 -21.12
CA THR A 20 -85.18 9.62 -20.95
C THR A 20 -85.32 10.86 -21.85
N ASN A 21 -85.27 12.04 -21.24
CA ASN A 21 -85.01 13.28 -21.98
C ASN A 21 -83.57 13.21 -22.45
N VAL A 22 -83.37 12.74 -23.68
CA VAL A 22 -82.03 12.69 -24.25
C VAL A 22 -81.90 13.80 -25.30
N VAL A 23 -80.80 14.53 -25.19
CA VAL A 23 -80.40 15.58 -26.12
C VAL A 23 -79.68 14.88 -27.28
N PHE A 24 -80.20 15.01 -28.50
CA PHE A 24 -79.71 14.29 -29.68
C PHE A 24 -79.41 15.21 -30.87
N ALA A 25 -78.65 14.69 -31.83
CA ALA A 25 -78.18 15.38 -33.02
C ALA A 25 -79.31 15.73 -34.02
N ASP A 26 -79.16 16.85 -34.71
CA ASP A 26 -80.12 17.48 -35.63
C ASP A 26 -80.23 16.68 -36.95
N GLY A 27 -81.45 16.29 -37.36
CA GLY A 27 -81.73 15.75 -38.70
C GLY A 27 -81.99 14.24 -38.86
N THR A 28 -82.00 13.43 -37.80
CA THR A 28 -82.31 11.98 -37.88
C THR A 28 -83.81 11.69 -37.67
N VAL A 29 -84.40 10.84 -38.51
CA VAL A 29 -85.81 10.42 -38.38
C VAL A 29 -85.91 9.30 -37.33
N LYS A 30 -86.86 9.42 -36.41
CA LYS A 30 -87.04 8.50 -35.28
C LYS A 30 -88.21 7.57 -35.56
N LYS A 31 -88.05 6.29 -35.24
CA LYS A 31 -89.13 5.30 -35.30
C LYS A 31 -89.31 4.66 -33.92
N ASN A 32 -90.43 4.96 -33.28
CA ASN A 32 -90.80 4.36 -32.00
C ASN A 32 -91.84 3.27 -32.24
N GLU A 33 -91.50 2.03 -31.87
CA GLU A 33 -92.36 0.87 -32.02
C GLU A 33 -92.87 0.42 -30.65
N THR A 34 -94.18 0.35 -30.49
CA THR A 34 -94.82 -0.27 -29.32
C THR A 34 -95.63 -1.47 -29.78
N LEU A 35 -95.17 -2.67 -29.43
CA LEU A 35 -95.91 -3.89 -29.67
C LEU A 35 -96.81 -4.19 -28.47
N TYR A 36 -98.12 -4.11 -28.67
CA TYR A 36 -99.11 -4.54 -27.69
C TYR A 36 -99.39 -6.03 -27.87
N VAL A 37 -99.15 -6.80 -26.82
CA VAL A 37 -99.29 -8.26 -26.82
C VAL A 37 -100.35 -8.66 -25.80
N THR A 38 -101.31 -9.49 -26.20
CA THR A 38 -102.21 -10.15 -25.24
C THR A 38 -101.87 -11.64 -25.17
N GLN A 39 -101.59 -12.12 -23.95
CA GLN A 39 -101.32 -13.52 -23.65
C GLN A 39 -102.42 -14.08 -22.75
N GLU A 40 -102.92 -15.27 -23.07
CA GLU A 40 -103.89 -16.01 -22.23
C GLU A 40 -103.41 -17.46 -22.09
N GLU A 41 -103.36 -17.99 -20.86
CA GLU A 41 -102.85 -19.34 -20.57
C GLU A 41 -101.44 -19.64 -21.16
N ASN A 42 -100.55 -18.64 -21.15
CA ASN A 42 -99.21 -18.71 -21.76
C ASN A 42 -99.17 -18.87 -23.30
N GLU A 43 -100.29 -18.64 -23.98
CA GLU A 43 -100.36 -18.53 -25.45
C GLU A 43 -100.62 -17.09 -25.88
N ILE A 44 -99.87 -16.62 -26.88
CA ILE A 44 -100.07 -15.29 -27.48
C ILE A 44 -101.36 -15.32 -28.32
N LYS A 45 -102.29 -14.42 -28.03
CA LYS A 45 -103.59 -14.30 -28.71
C LYS A 45 -103.65 -13.15 -29.71
N ASP A 46 -102.97 -12.05 -29.41
CA ASP A 46 -102.94 -10.85 -30.25
C ASP A 46 -101.57 -10.17 -30.19
N LYS A 47 -101.12 -9.65 -31.34
CA LYS A 47 -99.87 -8.89 -31.50
C LYS A 47 -100.14 -7.68 -32.39
N THR A 48 -100.55 -6.59 -31.76
CA THR A 48 -100.82 -5.33 -32.47
C THR A 48 -99.67 -4.36 -32.26
N ALA A 49 -98.95 -4.01 -33.34
CA ALA A 49 -97.89 -3.01 -33.28
C ALA A 49 -98.45 -1.62 -33.59
N SER A 50 -98.04 -0.64 -32.78
CA SER A 50 -98.29 0.78 -32.97
C SER A 50 -96.96 1.48 -33.20
N ILE A 51 -96.86 2.22 -34.29
CA ILE A 51 -95.62 2.83 -34.73
C ILE A 51 -95.82 4.32 -34.82
N TRP A 52 -94.88 5.04 -34.25
CA TRP A 52 -94.77 6.49 -34.33
C TRP A 52 -93.45 6.86 -34.97
N ILE A 53 -93.53 7.41 -36.18
CA ILE A 53 -92.39 8.03 -36.85
C ILE A 53 -92.44 9.53 -36.57
N ASN A 54 -91.32 10.08 -36.11
CA ASN A 54 -91.16 11.49 -35.81
C ASN A 54 -89.88 12.04 -36.44
N SER A 55 -89.92 13.24 -37.02
CA SER A 55 -88.74 13.95 -37.49
C SER A 55 -88.82 15.45 -37.21
N ASP A 56 -87.68 16.14 -37.30
CA ASP A 56 -87.61 17.59 -37.09
C ASP A 56 -88.30 18.38 -38.22
N GLY A 57 -88.51 17.77 -39.40
CA GLY A 57 -89.12 18.33 -40.62
C GLY A 57 -90.23 17.46 -41.22
N ASN A 58 -90.44 17.51 -42.54
CA ASN A 58 -91.44 16.66 -43.21
C ASN A 58 -90.95 15.20 -43.28
N VAL A 59 -91.80 14.23 -42.95
CA VAL A 59 -91.46 12.81 -43.00
C VAL A 59 -91.40 12.32 -44.45
N LYS A 60 -90.18 12.17 -44.98
CA LYS A 60 -89.87 11.66 -46.33
C LYS A 60 -88.89 10.49 -46.26
N VAL A 61 -89.39 9.33 -45.84
CA VAL A 61 -88.55 8.17 -45.49
C VAL A 61 -89.15 6.87 -46.01
N LYS A 62 -88.28 5.88 -46.17
CA LYS A 62 -88.64 4.53 -46.57
C LYS A 62 -88.59 3.61 -45.37
N ASP A 63 -89.77 3.29 -44.87
CA ASP A 63 -89.96 2.52 -43.65
C ASP A 63 -90.10 1.03 -43.96
N LYS A 64 -89.17 0.22 -43.45
CA LYS A 64 -89.25 -1.23 -43.57
C LYS A 64 -90.28 -1.75 -42.57
N SER A 65 -91.25 -2.52 -43.04
CA SER A 65 -92.32 -3.05 -42.20
C SER A 65 -92.71 -4.46 -42.64
N ASN A 66 -92.72 -5.40 -41.71
CA ASN A 66 -93.24 -6.76 -41.90
C ASN A 66 -94.70 -6.92 -41.40
N LEU A 67 -95.36 -5.81 -41.05
CA LEU A 67 -96.71 -5.85 -40.49
C LEU A 67 -97.77 -6.17 -41.55
N LYS A 68 -98.84 -6.84 -41.10
CA LYS A 68 -100.06 -7.09 -41.88
C LYS A 68 -101.19 -6.18 -41.44
N ASP A 69 -102.21 -6.04 -42.29
CA ASP A 69 -103.41 -5.25 -42.01
C ASP A 69 -103.12 -3.82 -41.53
N ILE A 70 -102.17 -3.16 -42.21
CA ILE A 70 -101.67 -1.87 -41.78
C ILE A 70 -102.71 -0.78 -42.03
N LYS A 71 -102.88 0.09 -41.03
CA LYS A 71 -103.77 1.26 -41.09
C LYS A 71 -103.09 2.51 -40.57
N ASN A 72 -103.27 3.61 -41.28
CA ASN A 72 -102.91 4.93 -40.80
C ASN A 72 -103.85 5.33 -39.66
N LEU A 73 -103.32 5.75 -38.52
CA LEU A 73 -104.12 6.08 -37.33
C LEU A 73 -104.74 7.49 -37.38
N LYS A 74 -104.29 8.36 -38.30
CA LYS A 74 -104.86 9.71 -38.48
C LYS A 74 -105.93 9.75 -39.56
N THR A 75 -105.78 8.98 -40.63
CA THR A 75 -106.68 9.02 -41.81
C THR A 75 -107.57 7.79 -41.96
N ASP A 76 -107.36 6.74 -41.15
CA ASP A 76 -107.99 5.41 -41.27
C ASP A 76 -107.74 4.70 -42.61
N GLU A 77 -106.80 5.20 -43.42
CA GLU A 77 -106.45 4.60 -44.71
C GLU A 77 -105.68 3.29 -44.53
N LYS A 78 -106.06 2.28 -45.32
CA LYS A 78 -105.33 1.02 -45.40
C LYS A 78 -104.03 1.24 -46.17
N ILE A 79 -102.93 0.73 -45.62
CA ILE A 79 -101.60 0.82 -46.23
C ILE A 79 -101.18 -0.59 -46.64
N ASP A 80 -100.86 -0.76 -47.92
CA ASP A 80 -100.30 -2.01 -48.44
C ASP A 80 -98.80 -1.79 -48.75
N PRO A 81 -97.88 -2.37 -47.95
CA PRO A 81 -96.45 -2.26 -48.20
C PRO A 81 -96.07 -2.82 -49.57
N LYS A 82 -95.11 -2.17 -50.25
CA LYS A 82 -94.51 -2.67 -51.48
C LYS A 82 -93.13 -3.23 -51.17
N ASP A 83 -92.92 -4.51 -51.46
CA ASP A 83 -91.67 -5.24 -51.20
C ASP A 83 -91.19 -5.13 -49.74
N GLY A 84 -92.13 -5.09 -48.78
CA GLY A 84 -91.84 -4.95 -47.35
C GLY A 84 -91.52 -3.52 -46.89
N TYR A 85 -91.82 -2.51 -47.72
CA TYR A 85 -91.60 -1.10 -47.39
C TYR A 85 -92.85 -0.25 -47.54
N ILE A 86 -92.97 0.73 -46.65
CA ILE A 86 -93.94 1.82 -46.67
C ILE A 86 -93.17 3.10 -47.02
N ASN A 87 -93.57 3.77 -48.10
CA ASN A 87 -92.95 5.04 -48.48
C ASN A 87 -93.79 6.18 -47.89
N TRP A 88 -93.25 6.85 -46.88
CA TRP A 88 -93.87 8.02 -46.28
C TRP A 88 -93.40 9.28 -47.01
N ASN A 89 -94.36 10.09 -47.49
CA ASN A 89 -94.10 11.39 -48.10
C ASN A 89 -95.15 12.38 -47.58
N GLU A 90 -95.07 12.65 -46.29
CA GLU A 90 -96.06 13.42 -45.54
C GLU A 90 -95.53 14.83 -45.25
N ASP A 91 -96.35 15.85 -45.44
CA ASP A 91 -96.06 17.23 -45.01
C ASP A 91 -96.28 17.44 -43.50
N SER A 92 -96.02 16.38 -42.72
CA SER A 92 -96.20 16.30 -41.27
C SER A 92 -94.90 15.82 -40.63
N LYS A 93 -94.64 16.29 -39.41
CA LYS A 93 -93.53 15.81 -38.56
C LYS A 93 -93.79 14.46 -37.93
N ASP A 94 -95.06 14.06 -37.87
CA ASP A 94 -95.51 12.85 -37.19
C ASP A 94 -96.36 11.97 -38.10
N VAL A 95 -95.98 10.71 -38.17
CA VAL A 95 -96.75 9.64 -38.81
C VAL A 95 -97.07 8.57 -37.76
N TYR A 96 -98.34 8.16 -37.71
CA TYR A 96 -98.82 7.12 -36.82
C TYR A 96 -99.54 6.05 -37.63
N TYR A 97 -99.12 4.81 -37.46
CA TYR A 97 -99.79 3.69 -38.10
C TYR A 97 -99.75 2.47 -37.19
N GLN A 98 -100.68 1.55 -37.41
CA GLN A 98 -100.74 0.28 -36.67
C GLN A 98 -100.89 -0.89 -37.62
N GLY A 99 -100.47 -2.07 -37.20
CA GLY A 99 -100.63 -3.32 -37.94
C GLY A 99 -100.45 -4.55 -37.07
N GLN A 100 -100.74 -5.72 -37.62
CA GLN A 100 -100.54 -7.02 -36.98
C GLN A 100 -99.11 -7.51 -37.18
N ALA A 101 -98.43 -7.84 -36.09
CA ALA A 101 -97.05 -8.33 -36.11
C ALA A 101 -97.01 -9.86 -36.09
N GLU A 102 -96.11 -10.45 -36.89
CA GLU A 102 -95.96 -11.91 -36.97
C GLU A 102 -94.72 -12.45 -36.25
N GLU A 103 -93.71 -11.60 -36.00
CA GLU A 103 -92.42 -12.00 -35.40
C GLU A 103 -92.53 -12.54 -33.96
N ASP A 104 -91.61 -13.44 -33.61
CA ASP A 104 -91.46 -13.94 -32.26
C ASP A 104 -90.96 -12.86 -31.30
N LEU A 105 -91.51 -12.84 -30.08
CA LEU A 105 -91.07 -11.92 -29.04
C LEU A 105 -89.59 -12.20 -28.68
N PRO A 106 -88.75 -11.17 -28.45
CA PRO A 106 -87.35 -11.35 -28.08
C PRO A 106 -87.16 -11.93 -26.68
N VAL A 107 -88.15 -11.75 -25.81
CA VAL A 107 -88.19 -12.29 -24.44
C VAL A 107 -89.54 -12.95 -24.23
N ASP A 108 -89.53 -14.18 -23.72
CA ASP A 108 -90.75 -14.88 -23.31
C ASP A 108 -91.05 -14.62 -21.85
N ILE A 109 -92.28 -14.21 -21.54
CA ILE A 109 -92.76 -14.04 -20.17
C ILE A 109 -93.67 -15.21 -19.81
N SER A 110 -93.33 -15.91 -18.73
CA SER A 110 -94.16 -16.98 -18.14
C SER A 110 -94.61 -16.57 -16.75
N VAL A 111 -95.91 -16.73 -16.50
CA VAL A 111 -96.51 -16.52 -15.17
C VAL A 111 -97.06 -17.84 -14.66
N LYS A 112 -96.62 -18.24 -13.47
CA LYS A 112 -97.11 -19.44 -12.77
C LYS A 112 -97.74 -19.06 -11.44
N TYR A 113 -98.82 -19.74 -11.10
CA TYR A 113 -99.56 -19.53 -9.86
C TYR A 113 -99.58 -20.81 -9.04
N PHE A 114 -99.38 -20.68 -7.73
CA PHE A 114 -99.45 -21.79 -6.79
C PHE A 114 -100.34 -21.40 -5.62
N LEU A 115 -101.46 -22.11 -5.44
CA LEU A 115 -102.34 -21.93 -4.29
C LEU A 115 -102.05 -23.06 -3.29
N ASP A 116 -101.73 -22.70 -2.05
CA ASP A 116 -101.35 -23.61 -0.97
C ASP A 116 -100.25 -24.61 -1.39
N GLY A 117 -99.27 -24.12 -2.17
CA GLY A 117 -98.14 -24.90 -2.67
C GLY A 117 -98.43 -25.78 -3.90
N LYS A 118 -99.65 -25.78 -4.43
CA LYS A 118 -100.01 -26.54 -5.64
C LYS A 118 -100.17 -25.62 -6.85
N GLU A 119 -99.47 -25.93 -7.94
CA GLU A 119 -99.61 -25.21 -9.21
C GLU A 119 -101.07 -25.23 -9.68
N THR A 120 -101.61 -24.06 -9.94
CA THR A 120 -103.03 -23.83 -10.21
C THR A 120 -103.19 -22.92 -11.42
N LYS A 121 -104.18 -23.18 -12.29
CA LYS A 121 -104.46 -22.30 -13.43
C LYS A 121 -105.11 -21.01 -12.96
N VAL A 122 -104.77 -19.90 -13.59
CA VAL A 122 -105.31 -18.57 -13.24
C VAL A 122 -106.84 -18.54 -13.17
N LYS A 123 -107.54 -19.23 -14.07
CA LYS A 123 -109.01 -19.34 -14.09
C LYS A 123 -109.60 -20.07 -12.87
N ASP A 124 -108.85 -20.98 -12.27
CA ASP A 124 -109.29 -21.78 -11.13
C ASP A 124 -109.11 -21.04 -9.80
N LEU A 125 -108.49 -19.86 -9.82
CA LEU A 125 -108.24 -19.01 -8.65
C LEU A 125 -109.40 -18.08 -8.31
N GLU A 126 -110.36 -17.88 -9.22
CA GLU A 126 -111.53 -17.00 -8.98
C GLU A 126 -112.33 -17.51 -7.75
N GLY A 127 -112.54 -16.61 -6.77
CA GLY A 127 -113.25 -16.88 -5.53
C GLY A 127 -112.50 -17.77 -4.53
N LYS A 128 -111.25 -18.17 -4.81
CA LYS A 128 -110.45 -18.99 -3.90
C LYS A 128 -109.86 -18.18 -2.76
N SER A 129 -109.56 -18.85 -1.65
CA SER A 129 -108.87 -18.29 -0.49
C SER A 129 -107.76 -19.25 -0.07
N GLY A 130 -106.61 -18.73 0.36
CA GLY A 130 -105.43 -19.52 0.72
C GLY A 130 -104.15 -18.71 0.58
N HIS A 131 -103.00 -19.39 0.61
CA HIS A 131 -101.70 -18.77 0.39
C HIS A 131 -101.33 -18.86 -1.10
N LEU A 132 -101.22 -17.72 -1.78
CA LEU A 132 -100.93 -17.63 -3.21
C LEU A 132 -99.48 -17.22 -3.43
N LYS A 133 -98.75 -18.03 -4.20
CA LYS A 133 -97.46 -17.67 -4.78
C LYS A 133 -97.61 -17.41 -6.27
N ILE A 134 -97.02 -16.32 -6.75
CA ILE A 134 -96.95 -15.97 -8.16
C ILE A 134 -95.48 -15.88 -8.55
N GLU A 135 -95.13 -16.56 -9.64
CA GLU A 135 -93.81 -16.55 -10.23
C GLU A 135 -93.90 -15.91 -11.61
N ILE A 136 -93.11 -14.85 -11.84
CA ILE A 136 -92.96 -14.19 -13.12
C ILE A 136 -91.53 -14.41 -13.58
N SER A 137 -91.34 -15.15 -14.67
CA SER A 137 -90.02 -15.41 -15.26
C SER A 137 -89.92 -14.86 -16.67
N ALA A 138 -88.77 -14.29 -17.01
CA ALA A 138 -88.44 -13.76 -18.32
C ALA A 138 -87.28 -14.57 -18.93
N LYS A 139 -87.46 -15.05 -20.16
CA LYS A 139 -86.43 -15.82 -20.88
C LYS A 139 -86.01 -15.10 -22.16
N ASN A 140 -84.76 -14.69 -22.22
CA ASN A 140 -84.19 -14.03 -23.39
C ASN A 140 -83.86 -15.03 -24.50
N LYS A 141 -84.30 -14.73 -25.73
CA LYS A 141 -84.07 -15.55 -26.92
C LYS A 141 -83.08 -14.94 -27.91
N ARG A 142 -82.58 -13.74 -27.64
CA ARG A 142 -81.66 -13.02 -28.53
C ARG A 142 -80.24 -13.06 -27.95
N SER A 143 -79.30 -13.53 -28.77
CA SER A 143 -77.89 -13.64 -28.41
C SER A 143 -77.01 -13.61 -29.65
N GLY A 144 -75.78 -13.13 -29.52
CA GLY A 144 -74.69 -13.20 -30.48
C GLY A 144 -73.48 -13.95 -29.93
N ILE A 145 -72.40 -13.95 -30.70
CA ILE A 145 -71.10 -14.49 -30.30
C ILE A 145 -70.11 -13.33 -30.26
N ALA A 146 -69.50 -13.09 -29.10
CA ALA A 146 -68.37 -12.18 -28.94
C ALA A 146 -67.07 -12.97 -28.87
N THR A 147 -65.98 -12.42 -29.42
CA THR A 147 -64.63 -12.89 -29.08
C THR A 147 -64.18 -12.11 -27.86
N VAL A 148 -63.97 -12.81 -26.75
CA VAL A 148 -63.54 -12.20 -25.48
C VAL A 148 -62.29 -12.92 -25.01
N ASN A 149 -61.21 -12.16 -24.81
CA ASN A 149 -59.87 -12.68 -24.54
C ASN A 149 -59.48 -13.84 -25.51
N GLY A 150 -59.76 -13.65 -26.81
CA GLY A 150 -59.48 -14.62 -27.86
C GLY A 150 -60.36 -15.88 -27.88
N LYS A 151 -61.39 -15.98 -27.03
CA LYS A 151 -62.34 -17.11 -27.00
C LYS A 151 -63.73 -16.67 -27.46
N GLU A 152 -64.39 -17.50 -28.25
CA GLU A 152 -65.79 -17.27 -28.63
C GLU A 152 -66.71 -17.55 -27.43
N GLN A 153 -67.45 -16.55 -26.99
CA GLN A 153 -68.46 -16.68 -25.94
C GLN A 153 -69.83 -16.17 -26.40
N LYS A 154 -70.88 -16.77 -25.85
CA LYS A 154 -72.26 -16.41 -26.17
C LYS A 154 -72.71 -15.23 -25.32
N VAL A 155 -73.02 -14.10 -25.98
CA VAL A 155 -73.50 -12.88 -25.33
C VAL A 155 -74.99 -12.69 -25.62
N PHE A 156 -75.82 -12.57 -24.60
CA PHE A 156 -77.25 -12.27 -24.72
C PHE A 156 -77.47 -10.78 -25.00
N SER A 157 -78.42 -10.48 -25.88
CA SER A 157 -78.86 -9.10 -26.15
C SER A 157 -79.48 -8.51 -24.89
N PRO A 158 -79.15 -7.27 -24.49
CA PRO A 158 -79.55 -6.77 -23.18
C PRO A 158 -81.01 -6.29 -23.18
N TYR A 159 -81.90 -7.07 -22.56
CA TYR A 159 -83.29 -6.69 -22.34
C TYR A 159 -83.58 -6.45 -20.86
N LEU A 160 -84.43 -5.48 -20.58
CA LEU A 160 -85.07 -5.27 -19.30
C LEU A 160 -86.56 -5.56 -19.42
N VAL A 161 -87.10 -6.23 -18.40
CA VAL A 161 -88.54 -6.48 -18.26
C VAL A 161 -89.02 -5.85 -16.97
N LEU A 162 -89.86 -4.83 -17.08
CA LEU A 162 -90.59 -4.28 -15.94
C LEU A 162 -91.93 -5.01 -15.84
N ALA A 163 -92.10 -5.86 -14.84
CA ALA A 163 -93.33 -6.59 -14.58
C ALA A 163 -94.13 -5.93 -13.45
N GLU A 164 -95.42 -5.71 -13.67
CA GLU A 164 -96.35 -5.10 -12.74
C GLU A 164 -97.61 -5.98 -12.60
N ILE A 165 -98.07 -6.18 -11.36
CA ILE A 165 -99.37 -6.78 -11.05
C ILE A 165 -100.07 -5.93 -9.98
N ASN A 166 -101.38 -5.78 -10.15
CA ASN A 166 -102.23 -4.98 -9.27
C ASN A 166 -103.14 -5.91 -8.45
N PHE A 167 -103.30 -5.63 -7.17
CA PHE A 167 -104.15 -6.40 -6.25
C PHE A 167 -105.18 -5.50 -5.57
N ASP A 168 -106.33 -6.08 -5.22
CA ASP A 168 -107.35 -5.42 -4.40
C ASP A 168 -107.04 -5.67 -2.92
N GLU A 169 -106.81 -4.60 -2.14
CA GLU A 169 -106.45 -4.67 -0.72
C GLU A 169 -107.52 -5.38 0.12
N ASP A 170 -108.79 -5.29 -0.28
CA ASP A 170 -109.89 -5.96 0.44
C ASP A 170 -109.83 -7.50 0.26
N LYS A 171 -109.00 -8.01 -0.67
CA LYS A 171 -108.91 -9.42 -1.08
C LYS A 171 -107.53 -10.04 -0.92
N VAL A 172 -106.46 -9.24 -0.86
CA VAL A 172 -105.07 -9.69 -0.77
C VAL A 172 -104.37 -8.99 0.39
N THR A 173 -103.67 -9.76 1.21
CA THR A 173 -102.90 -9.25 2.36
C THR A 173 -101.53 -9.93 2.44
N ASN A 174 -100.60 -9.36 3.22
CA ASN A 174 -99.28 -9.94 3.50
C ASN A 174 -98.40 -10.17 2.26
N ILE A 175 -98.45 -9.28 1.27
CA ILE A 175 -97.61 -9.38 0.07
C ILE A 175 -96.12 -9.29 0.43
N LYS A 176 -95.36 -10.31 0.04
CA LYS A 176 -93.90 -10.37 0.10
C LYS A 176 -93.34 -10.69 -1.28
N THR A 177 -92.16 -10.18 -1.59
CA THR A 177 -91.48 -10.43 -2.87
C THR A 177 -89.97 -10.44 -2.67
N ASP A 178 -89.26 -11.20 -3.50
CA ASP A 178 -87.80 -11.39 -3.41
C ASP A 178 -86.99 -10.30 -4.14
N ASP A 179 -87.55 -9.67 -5.17
CA ASP A 179 -86.91 -8.56 -5.92
C ASP A 179 -87.92 -7.58 -6.55
N GLY A 180 -89.10 -7.47 -5.92
CA GLY A 180 -90.13 -6.52 -6.29
C GLY A 180 -90.30 -5.41 -5.25
N LYS A 181 -90.95 -4.32 -5.66
CA LYS A 181 -91.40 -3.25 -4.79
C LYS A 181 -92.91 -3.30 -4.67
N VAL A 182 -93.41 -3.41 -3.44
CA VAL A 182 -94.84 -3.27 -3.13
C VAL A 182 -95.16 -1.80 -2.90
N VAL A 183 -96.12 -1.27 -3.63
CA VAL A 183 -96.59 0.12 -3.54
C VAL A 183 -98.08 0.11 -3.28
N LYS A 184 -98.53 0.90 -2.30
CA LYS A 184 -99.94 1.01 -1.96
C LYS A 184 -100.54 2.30 -2.52
N ASP A 185 -101.59 2.19 -3.31
CA ASP A 185 -102.32 3.31 -3.89
C ASP A 185 -103.83 3.19 -3.62
N GLY A 186 -104.30 3.94 -2.61
CA GLY A 186 -105.69 3.94 -2.18
C GLY A 186 -106.15 2.56 -1.68
N LYS A 187 -106.95 1.85 -2.49
CA LYS A 187 -107.46 0.49 -2.24
C LYS A 187 -106.73 -0.59 -3.05
N ASN A 188 -105.72 -0.23 -3.83
CA ASN A 188 -104.95 -1.17 -4.64
C ASN A 188 -103.53 -1.31 -4.09
N GLU A 189 -103.00 -2.53 -4.13
CA GLU A 189 -101.58 -2.80 -3.91
C GLU A 189 -100.93 -3.22 -5.23
N VAL A 190 -99.86 -2.55 -5.61
CA VAL A 190 -99.11 -2.78 -6.86
C VAL A 190 -97.79 -3.43 -6.52
N VAL A 191 -97.48 -4.56 -7.15
CA VAL A 191 -96.14 -5.16 -7.10
C VAL A 191 -95.47 -4.91 -8.43
N ALA A 192 -94.34 -4.21 -8.41
CA ALA A 192 -93.53 -3.93 -9.60
C ALA A 192 -92.10 -4.44 -9.39
N GLY A 193 -91.54 -5.11 -10.39
CA GLY A 193 -90.15 -5.58 -10.34
C GLY A 193 -89.48 -5.59 -11.70
N VAL A 194 -88.15 -5.59 -11.69
CA VAL A 194 -87.31 -5.51 -12.90
C VAL A 194 -86.54 -6.81 -13.08
N LEU A 195 -86.61 -7.39 -14.27
CA LEU A 195 -85.83 -8.55 -14.69
C LEU A 195 -84.85 -8.14 -15.78
N ALA A 196 -83.66 -8.75 -15.76
CA ALA A 196 -82.60 -8.55 -16.74
C ALA A 196 -82.16 -9.90 -17.35
N PRO A 197 -83.04 -10.57 -18.12
CA PRO A 197 -82.80 -11.93 -18.58
C PRO A 197 -81.60 -11.99 -19.54
N GLY A 198 -80.65 -12.89 -19.26
CA GLY A 198 -79.42 -13.04 -20.05
C GLY A 198 -78.22 -12.24 -19.52
N LEU A 199 -78.43 -11.22 -18.68
CA LEU A 199 -77.36 -10.32 -18.25
C LEU A 199 -76.38 -10.97 -17.27
N ARG A 200 -76.87 -11.81 -16.34
CA ARG A 200 -76.01 -12.61 -15.46
C ARG A 200 -75.08 -13.53 -16.24
N GLN A 201 -75.58 -14.15 -17.30
CA GLN A 201 -74.82 -15.10 -18.10
C GLN A 201 -73.66 -14.42 -18.84
N ASN A 202 -73.85 -13.18 -19.30
CA ASN A 202 -72.81 -12.43 -20.01
C ASN A 202 -71.55 -12.20 -19.16
N PHE A 203 -71.68 -12.08 -17.84
CA PHE A 203 -70.56 -11.71 -16.95
C PHE A 203 -70.10 -12.81 -15.99
N LYS A 204 -70.67 -14.02 -16.09
CA LYS A 204 -70.46 -15.10 -15.11
C LYS A 204 -69.01 -15.59 -14.99
N GLU A 205 -68.25 -15.54 -16.09
CA GLU A 205 -66.87 -16.02 -16.10
C GLU A 205 -65.86 -14.96 -15.65
N ILE A 206 -66.30 -13.71 -15.45
CA ILE A 206 -65.42 -12.54 -15.21
C ILE A 206 -65.73 -11.87 -13.87
N LEU A 207 -67.01 -11.80 -13.47
CA LEU A 207 -67.43 -11.21 -12.21
C LEU A 207 -67.74 -12.28 -11.16
N GLU A 208 -67.40 -11.97 -9.92
CA GLU A 208 -67.77 -12.76 -8.74
C GLU A 208 -69.31 -12.87 -8.61
N ASP A 209 -69.79 -14.03 -8.13
CA ASP A 209 -71.23 -14.36 -8.10
C ASP A 209 -72.09 -13.35 -7.32
N ASP A 210 -71.55 -12.73 -6.27
CA ASP A 210 -72.24 -11.74 -5.44
C ASP A 210 -72.56 -10.44 -6.19
N LYS A 211 -71.72 -10.07 -7.18
CA LYS A 211 -71.94 -8.90 -8.04
C LYS A 211 -73.05 -9.15 -9.07
N LEU A 212 -73.36 -10.43 -9.36
CA LEU A 212 -74.32 -10.85 -10.37
C LEU A 212 -75.73 -11.10 -9.83
N ASP A 213 -75.92 -11.12 -8.50
CA ASP A 213 -77.20 -11.41 -7.85
C ASP A 213 -78.32 -10.40 -8.17
N LYS A 214 -77.95 -9.22 -8.66
CA LYS A 214 -78.90 -8.17 -9.09
C LYS A 214 -79.50 -8.42 -10.48
N PHE A 215 -78.92 -9.33 -11.26
CA PHE A 215 -79.37 -9.63 -12.62
C PHE A 215 -80.28 -10.86 -12.63
N LYS A 216 -81.50 -10.69 -12.10
CA LYS A 216 -82.49 -11.77 -12.02
C LYS A 216 -83.26 -11.94 -13.33
N ASP A 217 -83.62 -13.18 -13.62
CA ASP A 217 -84.51 -13.57 -14.71
C ASP A 217 -85.92 -13.98 -14.22
N LYS A 218 -86.13 -14.01 -12.90
CA LYS A 218 -87.39 -14.37 -12.25
C LYS A 218 -87.64 -13.56 -10.97
N ILE A 219 -88.91 -13.20 -10.75
CA ILE A 219 -89.42 -12.60 -9.50
C ILE A 219 -90.48 -13.53 -8.92
N GLU A 220 -90.40 -13.74 -7.61
CA GLU A 220 -91.39 -14.45 -6.83
C GLU A 220 -92.12 -13.48 -5.90
N MET A 221 -93.42 -13.68 -5.76
CA MET A 221 -94.22 -12.98 -4.78
C MET A 221 -95.21 -13.92 -4.11
N GLU A 222 -95.40 -13.75 -2.82
CA GLU A 222 -96.23 -14.58 -1.96
C GLU A 222 -97.20 -13.69 -1.18
N MET A 223 -98.44 -14.12 -1.04
CA MET A 223 -99.51 -13.34 -0.43
C MET A 223 -100.62 -14.23 0.11
N ASP A 224 -101.41 -13.72 1.04
CA ASP A 224 -102.62 -14.37 1.53
C ASP A 224 -103.84 -13.80 0.80
N VAL A 225 -104.63 -14.66 0.16
CA VAL A 225 -105.79 -14.25 -0.65
C VAL A 225 -107.10 -14.73 -0.04
N LYS A 226 -108.16 -13.91 -0.16
CA LYS A 226 -109.52 -14.21 0.28
C LYS A 226 -110.53 -13.79 -0.78
N ASP A 227 -111.35 -14.74 -1.25
CA ASP A 227 -112.30 -14.51 -2.35
C ASP A 227 -111.60 -13.84 -3.54
N TYR A 228 -110.47 -14.45 -3.95
CA TYR A 228 -109.50 -13.85 -4.83
C TYR A 228 -110.06 -13.62 -6.23
N LYS A 229 -109.72 -12.47 -6.80
CA LYS A 229 -110.02 -12.15 -8.19
C LYS A 229 -108.71 -11.96 -8.94
N PRO A 230 -108.33 -12.90 -9.82
CA PRO A 230 -107.13 -12.77 -10.63
C PRO A 230 -107.10 -11.46 -11.40
N THR A 231 -105.95 -10.81 -11.33
CA THR A 231 -105.66 -9.59 -12.07
C THR A 231 -104.66 -9.87 -13.18
N GLU A 232 -104.56 -8.91 -14.09
CA GLU A 232 -103.77 -9.03 -15.30
C GLU A 232 -102.33 -8.60 -14.96
N VAL A 233 -101.33 -9.39 -15.37
CA VAL A 233 -99.91 -8.99 -15.28
C VAL A 233 -99.59 -8.13 -16.49
N TYR A 234 -98.94 -7.00 -16.26
CA TYR A 234 -98.42 -6.12 -17.30
C TYR A 234 -96.90 -6.19 -17.30
N ALA A 235 -96.29 -6.52 -18.44
CA ALA A 235 -94.85 -6.53 -18.61
C ALA A 235 -94.45 -5.54 -19.71
N VAL A 236 -93.47 -4.67 -19.42
CA VAL A 236 -92.81 -3.82 -20.42
C VAL A 236 -91.42 -4.39 -20.70
N ILE A 237 -91.20 -4.82 -21.94
CA ILE A 237 -89.92 -5.39 -22.38
C ILE A 237 -89.24 -4.36 -23.28
N THR A 238 -87.99 -4.01 -22.98
CA THR A 238 -87.23 -3.02 -23.75
C THR A 238 -85.72 -3.27 -23.69
N ASN A 239 -85.01 -2.95 -24.76
CA ASN A 239 -83.55 -2.86 -24.79
C ASN A 239 -83.07 -1.42 -25.04
N GLU A 240 -83.98 -0.44 -25.05
CA GLU A 240 -83.69 0.94 -25.47
C GLU A 240 -82.57 1.61 -24.66
N ILE A 241 -82.42 1.23 -23.39
CA ILE A 241 -81.40 1.78 -22.47
C ILE A 241 -79.97 1.39 -22.88
N PHE A 242 -79.80 0.32 -23.66
CA PHE A 242 -78.48 -0.20 -24.03
C PHE A 242 -78.07 0.15 -25.47
N GLN A 243 -78.89 0.95 -26.17
CA GLN A 243 -78.61 1.33 -27.55
C GLN A 243 -77.67 2.56 -27.64
N ASP A 244 -77.58 3.35 -26.57
CA ASP A 244 -76.64 4.47 -26.48
C ASP A 244 -75.23 3.93 -26.14
N SER A 245 -74.20 4.33 -26.88
CA SER A 245 -72.83 3.83 -26.66
C SER A 245 -72.25 4.33 -25.33
N ALA A 246 -71.98 3.42 -24.40
CA ALA A 246 -71.08 3.71 -23.29
C ALA A 246 -69.69 4.06 -23.85
N ASN A 247 -69.08 5.16 -23.39
CA ASN A 247 -67.77 5.59 -23.88
C ASN A 247 -66.68 4.77 -23.16
N ILE A 248 -66.28 3.64 -23.76
CA ILE A 248 -65.38 2.64 -23.18
C ILE A 248 -63.90 2.91 -23.52
N SER A 249 -63.63 3.89 -24.39
CA SER A 249 -62.30 4.24 -24.91
C SER A 249 -61.25 4.64 -23.86
N SER A 250 -61.63 5.08 -22.65
CA SER A 250 -60.69 5.43 -21.58
C SER A 250 -59.94 4.23 -20.98
N LEU A 251 -60.38 3.01 -21.27
CA LEU A 251 -59.76 1.78 -20.76
C LEU A 251 -58.53 1.37 -21.59
N ASP A 252 -58.54 1.66 -22.90
CA ASP A 252 -57.40 1.40 -23.79
C ASP A 252 -56.16 2.22 -23.41
N ASP A 253 -56.36 3.48 -23.04
CA ASP A 253 -55.27 4.37 -22.63
C ASP A 253 -54.66 3.94 -21.28
N LEU A 254 -55.48 3.38 -20.38
CA LEU A 254 -55.01 2.82 -19.12
C LEU A 254 -54.10 1.60 -19.34
N ASN A 255 -54.49 0.68 -20.25
CA ASN A 255 -53.66 -0.48 -20.58
C ASN A 255 -52.30 -0.07 -21.15
N LYS A 256 -52.29 0.85 -22.13
CA LYS A 256 -51.04 1.36 -22.72
C LYS A 256 -50.12 1.97 -21.66
N GLY A 257 -50.68 2.74 -20.73
CA GLY A 257 -49.92 3.33 -19.63
C GLY A 257 -49.28 2.28 -18.71
N ILE A 258 -49.96 1.15 -18.49
CA ILE A 258 -49.47 0.05 -17.65
C ILE A 258 -48.42 -0.79 -18.39
N ASP A 259 -48.60 -1.07 -19.69
CA ASP A 259 -47.59 -1.73 -20.52
C ASP A 259 -46.30 -0.91 -20.59
N GLU A 260 -46.41 0.41 -20.75
CA GLU A 260 -45.25 1.32 -20.71
C GLU A 260 -44.57 1.30 -19.33
N LEU A 261 -45.35 1.26 -18.25
CA LEU A 261 -44.83 1.17 -16.89
C LEU A 261 -44.08 -0.15 -16.66
N GLU A 262 -44.61 -1.28 -17.12
CA GLU A 262 -43.96 -2.59 -17.03
C GLU A 262 -42.64 -2.62 -17.81
N SER A 263 -42.66 -2.13 -19.05
CA SER A 263 -41.46 -2.05 -19.90
C SER A 263 -40.37 -1.19 -19.27
N ASN A 264 -40.74 -0.03 -18.73
CA ASN A 264 -39.80 0.89 -18.10
C ASN A 264 -39.25 0.33 -16.78
N ALA A 265 -40.07 -0.38 -15.99
CA ALA A 265 -39.60 -1.05 -14.79
C ALA A 265 -38.65 -2.21 -15.09
N ALA A 266 -38.89 -2.99 -16.15
CA ALA A 266 -37.97 -4.03 -16.61
C ALA A 266 -36.60 -3.43 -17.00
N LYS A 267 -36.60 -2.31 -17.75
CA LYS A 267 -35.36 -1.59 -18.09
C LYS A 267 -34.64 -1.07 -16.85
N LEU A 268 -35.38 -0.58 -15.86
CA LEU A 268 -34.79 -0.09 -14.61
C LEU A 268 -34.13 -1.22 -13.81
N VAL A 269 -34.76 -2.40 -13.75
CA VAL A 269 -34.17 -3.60 -13.12
C VAL A 269 -32.91 -4.05 -13.88
N ASP A 270 -32.96 -4.10 -15.22
CA ASP A 270 -31.79 -4.46 -16.03
C ASP A 270 -30.63 -3.47 -15.84
N GLY A 271 -30.91 -2.16 -15.90
CA GLY A 271 -29.91 -1.13 -15.63
C GLY A 271 -29.32 -1.23 -14.21
N SER A 272 -30.14 -1.60 -13.21
CA SER A 272 -29.65 -1.85 -11.85
C SER A 272 -28.74 -3.07 -11.77
N ASN A 273 -29.00 -4.13 -12.54
CA ASN A 273 -28.11 -5.30 -12.62
C ASN A 273 -26.76 -4.95 -13.28
N GLN A 274 -26.79 -4.17 -14.37
CA GLN A 274 -25.56 -3.71 -15.02
C GLN A 274 -24.70 -2.83 -14.08
N LEU A 275 -25.35 -1.98 -13.29
CA LEU A 275 -24.66 -1.17 -12.27
C LEU A 275 -24.08 -2.05 -11.14
N ALA A 276 -24.75 -3.13 -10.75
CA ALA A 276 -24.21 -4.10 -9.79
C ALA A 276 -22.93 -4.75 -10.32
N ASP A 277 -22.94 -5.20 -11.58
CA ASP A 277 -21.78 -5.82 -12.21
C ASP A 277 -20.59 -4.84 -12.31
N GLY A 278 -20.87 -3.58 -12.69
CA GLY A 278 -19.87 -2.52 -12.69
C GLY A 278 -19.31 -2.22 -11.30
N GLY A 279 -20.17 -2.18 -10.29
CA GLY A 279 -19.79 -2.00 -8.89
C GLY A 279 -18.92 -3.13 -8.36
N ASN A 280 -19.28 -4.39 -8.66
CA ASN A 280 -18.47 -5.56 -8.30
C ASN A 280 -17.06 -5.49 -8.89
N ARG A 281 -16.94 -5.15 -10.18
CA ARG A 281 -15.62 -5.00 -10.83
C ARG A 281 -14.78 -3.88 -10.22
N LEU A 282 -15.40 -2.75 -9.84
CA LEU A 282 -14.71 -1.68 -9.14
C LEU A 282 -14.25 -2.14 -7.75
N ASN A 283 -15.10 -2.85 -7.01
CA ASN A 283 -14.79 -3.39 -5.69
C ASN A 283 -13.62 -4.38 -5.74
N ASP A 284 -13.59 -5.25 -6.75
CA ASP A 284 -12.49 -6.19 -6.99
C ASP A 284 -11.18 -5.44 -7.28
N GLY A 285 -11.22 -4.40 -8.13
CA GLY A 285 -10.06 -3.56 -8.44
C GLY A 285 -9.53 -2.81 -7.22
N ILE A 286 -10.44 -2.31 -6.35
CA ILE A 286 -10.06 -1.70 -5.05
C ILE A 286 -9.42 -2.76 -4.14
N GLY A 287 -9.93 -4.00 -4.15
CA GLY A 287 -9.33 -5.13 -3.42
C GLY A 287 -7.89 -5.43 -3.88
N GLN A 288 -7.66 -5.45 -5.19
CA GLN A 288 -6.31 -5.64 -5.76
C GLN A 288 -5.37 -4.49 -5.36
N LEU A 289 -5.84 -3.24 -5.42
CA LEU A 289 -5.07 -2.07 -4.99
C LEU A 289 -4.71 -2.14 -3.50
N SER A 290 -5.66 -2.55 -2.65
CA SER A 290 -5.45 -2.73 -1.21
C SER A 290 -4.38 -3.79 -0.93
N ASN A 291 -4.45 -4.95 -1.59
CA ASN A 291 -3.45 -6.01 -1.45
C ASN A 291 -2.05 -5.55 -1.91
N GLY A 292 -1.96 -4.88 -3.07
CA GLY A 292 -0.69 -4.35 -3.57
C GLY A 292 -0.09 -3.27 -2.65
N ALA A 293 -0.91 -2.43 -2.03
CA ALA A 293 -0.46 -1.46 -1.04
C ALA A 293 0.09 -2.15 0.24
N SER A 294 -0.56 -3.24 0.69
CA SER A 294 -0.06 -4.05 1.81
C SER A 294 1.28 -4.74 1.51
N GLU A 295 1.46 -5.27 0.29
CA GLU A 295 2.73 -5.86 -0.14
C GLU A 295 3.84 -4.81 -0.21
N LEU A 296 3.54 -3.62 -0.77
CA LEU A 296 4.47 -2.50 -0.82
C LEU A 296 4.87 -2.03 0.59
N ALA A 297 3.91 -1.96 1.53
CA ALA A 297 4.18 -1.62 2.93
C ALA A 297 5.11 -2.65 3.59
N ALA A 298 4.88 -3.94 3.36
CA ALA A 298 5.76 -5.00 3.87
C ALA A 298 7.18 -4.92 3.29
N GLY A 299 7.32 -4.68 1.99
CA GLY A 299 8.62 -4.48 1.33
C GLY A 299 9.36 -3.26 1.85
N SER A 300 8.67 -2.12 1.96
CA SER A 300 9.22 -0.88 2.51
C SER A 300 9.73 -1.06 3.95
N GLY A 301 8.98 -1.77 4.80
CA GLY A 301 9.41 -2.09 6.16
C GLY A 301 10.69 -2.95 6.22
N LYS A 302 10.87 -3.89 5.27
CA LYS A 302 12.12 -4.66 5.16
C LYS A 302 13.31 -3.79 4.78
N ILE A 303 13.13 -2.84 3.86
CA ILE A 303 14.17 -1.89 3.44
C ILE A 303 14.59 -1.01 4.62
N VAL A 304 13.62 -0.43 5.35
CA VAL A 304 13.91 0.38 6.55
C VAL A 304 14.69 -0.43 7.58
N SER A 305 14.27 -1.65 7.89
CA SER A 305 14.97 -2.53 8.85
C SER A 305 16.40 -2.86 8.41
N SER A 306 16.60 -3.14 7.12
CA SER A 306 17.94 -3.42 6.56
C SER A 306 18.84 -2.17 6.61
N PHE A 307 18.25 -1.00 6.36
CA PHE A 307 18.96 0.26 6.48
C PHE A 307 19.32 0.61 7.93
N ASP A 308 18.45 0.34 8.90
CA ASP A 308 18.75 0.50 10.33
C ASP A 308 19.92 -0.40 10.76
N GLN A 309 19.98 -1.63 10.25
CA GLN A 309 21.13 -2.51 10.49
C GLN A 309 22.42 -1.92 9.91
N MET A 310 22.35 -1.36 8.70
CA MET A 310 23.47 -0.63 8.10
C MET A 310 23.86 0.57 8.96
N ALA A 311 22.92 1.45 9.34
CA ALA A 311 23.21 2.62 10.16
C ALA A 311 23.87 2.25 11.50
N ASN A 312 23.40 1.19 12.16
CA ASN A 312 24.00 0.68 13.39
C ASN A 312 25.43 0.17 13.16
N ALA A 313 25.71 -0.50 12.04
CA ALA A 313 27.06 -0.96 11.71
C ALA A 313 28.06 0.19 11.52
N PHE A 314 27.58 1.36 11.05
CA PHE A 314 28.40 2.56 10.84
C PHE A 314 28.45 3.50 12.05
N ALA A 315 27.67 3.25 13.11
CA ALA A 315 27.54 4.16 14.25
C ALA A 315 28.87 4.49 14.93
N ASP A 316 29.75 3.49 15.08
CA ASP A 316 31.06 3.63 15.74
C ASP A 316 32.22 3.95 14.79
N LEU A 317 31.98 4.00 13.47
CA LEU A 317 33.02 4.30 12.49
C LEU A 317 33.75 5.63 12.78
N PRO A 318 33.07 6.73 13.16
CA PRO A 318 33.76 7.99 13.48
C PRO A 318 34.73 7.84 14.67
N ASN A 319 34.35 7.08 15.70
CA ASN A 319 35.19 6.83 16.87
C ASN A 319 36.43 5.97 16.50
N GLN A 320 36.23 4.96 15.66
CA GLN A 320 37.30 4.10 15.14
C GLN A 320 38.30 4.89 14.31
N VAL A 321 37.81 5.78 13.42
CA VAL A 321 38.63 6.70 12.62
C VAL A 321 39.45 7.62 13.52
N GLY A 322 38.82 8.25 14.52
CA GLY A 322 39.50 9.15 15.45
C GLY A 322 40.59 8.46 16.28
N THR A 323 40.35 7.20 16.67
CA THR A 323 41.35 6.37 17.37
C THR A 323 42.56 6.10 16.48
N MET A 324 42.33 5.79 15.19
CA MET A 324 43.40 5.55 14.23
C MET A 324 44.21 6.81 13.92
N THR A 325 43.57 7.98 13.78
CA THR A 325 44.27 9.25 13.61
C THR A 325 45.16 9.58 14.82
N SER A 326 44.66 9.35 16.03
CA SER A 326 45.43 9.56 17.26
C SER A 326 46.67 8.64 17.33
N ALA A 327 46.53 7.38 16.92
CA ALA A 327 47.63 6.42 16.83
C ALA A 327 48.72 6.87 15.84
N ILE A 328 48.32 7.42 14.69
CA ILE A 328 49.23 7.95 13.68
C ILE A 328 50.01 9.17 14.18
N ASP A 329 49.33 10.08 14.87
CA ASP A 329 49.98 11.25 15.47
C ASP A 329 51.02 10.83 16.52
N MET A 330 50.71 9.83 17.35
CA MET A 330 51.66 9.27 18.32
C MET A 330 52.90 8.68 17.64
N LEU A 331 52.71 7.91 16.56
CA LEU A 331 53.82 7.32 15.79
C LEU A 331 54.70 8.39 15.13
N ASN A 332 54.10 9.42 14.52
CA ASN A 332 54.84 10.51 13.89
C ASN A 332 55.68 11.31 14.91
N ASN A 333 55.11 11.58 16.09
CA ASN A 333 55.81 12.26 17.18
C ASN A 333 56.95 11.40 17.74
N GLY A 334 56.72 10.11 17.93
CA GLY A 334 57.74 9.18 18.40
C GLY A 334 58.87 8.95 17.38
N GLY A 335 58.54 8.83 16.09
CA GLY A 335 59.52 8.76 15.00
C GLY A 335 60.39 10.02 14.90
N SER A 336 59.80 11.21 15.09
CA SER A 336 60.55 12.47 15.15
C SER A 336 61.51 12.52 16.34
N SER A 337 61.10 11.96 17.49
CA SER A 337 61.95 11.88 18.69
C SER A 337 63.11 10.89 18.49
N LEU A 338 62.86 9.77 17.83
CA LEU A 338 63.88 8.79 17.46
C LEU A 338 64.92 9.41 16.52
N ASP A 339 64.49 10.12 15.48
CA ASP A 339 65.39 10.80 14.52
C ASP A 339 66.31 11.81 15.22
N GLN A 340 65.77 12.61 16.15
CA GLN A 340 66.56 13.53 16.97
C GLN A 340 67.63 12.81 17.79
N GLY A 341 67.26 11.72 18.48
CA GLY A 341 68.20 10.92 19.27
C GLY A 341 69.31 10.28 18.42
N ILE A 342 68.97 9.77 17.23
CA ILE A 342 69.94 9.19 16.28
C ILE A 342 70.92 10.26 15.76
N ASN A 343 70.43 11.46 15.48
CA ASN A 343 71.27 12.58 15.04
C ASN A 343 72.26 13.01 16.13
N GLN A 344 71.83 13.10 17.39
CA GLN A 344 72.71 13.42 18.53
C GLN A 344 73.77 12.33 18.75
N TYR A 345 73.35 11.07 18.77
CA TYR A 345 74.25 9.92 18.90
C TYR A 345 75.30 9.88 17.78
N THR A 346 74.87 10.02 16.51
CA THR A 346 75.78 10.09 15.35
C THR A 346 76.80 11.22 15.49
N ALA A 347 76.38 12.40 15.92
CA ALA A 347 77.28 13.53 16.11
C ALA A 347 78.35 13.23 17.17
N GLY A 348 77.99 12.51 18.23
CA GLY A 348 78.93 12.01 19.24
C GLY A 348 79.97 11.05 18.65
N VAL A 349 79.53 10.07 17.86
CA VAL A 349 80.41 9.09 17.19
C VAL A 349 81.41 9.79 16.26
N ASN A 350 80.94 10.73 15.44
CA ASN A 350 81.80 11.55 14.56
C ASN A 350 82.88 12.27 15.37
N LYS A 351 82.54 12.83 16.53
CA LYS A 351 83.51 13.54 17.38
C LYS A 351 84.60 12.64 17.93
N ILE A 352 84.28 11.39 18.26
CA ILE A 352 85.28 10.40 18.69
C ILE A 352 86.16 10.00 17.50
N ASN A 353 85.57 9.72 16.34
CA ASN A 353 86.29 9.41 15.10
C ASN A 353 87.31 10.50 14.72
N GLU A 354 86.96 11.79 14.87
CA GLU A 354 87.89 12.90 14.62
C GLU A 354 89.15 12.89 15.50
N ASN A 355 89.06 12.39 16.74
CA ASN A 355 90.16 12.39 17.70
C ASN A 355 90.93 11.06 17.74
N MET A 356 90.35 9.97 17.21
CA MET A 356 90.95 8.64 17.22
C MET A 356 92.32 8.59 16.51
N PRO A 357 92.53 9.21 15.32
CA PRO A 357 93.85 9.23 14.68
C PRO A 357 94.94 9.89 15.52
N LYS A 358 94.61 10.96 16.26
CA LYS A 358 95.57 11.66 17.13
C LYS A 358 96.02 10.76 18.28
N LEU A 359 95.08 10.03 18.87
CA LEU A 359 95.36 9.10 19.96
C LEU A 359 96.17 7.88 19.48
N THR A 360 95.84 7.33 18.30
CA THR A 360 96.64 6.27 17.66
C THR A 360 98.08 6.71 17.44
N GLU A 361 98.29 7.91 16.89
CA GLU A 361 99.62 8.46 16.66
C GLU A 361 100.40 8.68 17.97
N ALA A 362 99.76 9.30 18.97
CA ALA A 362 100.39 9.51 20.28
C ALA A 362 100.78 8.19 20.97
N SER A 363 99.96 7.14 20.83
CA SER A 363 100.27 5.81 21.39
C SER A 363 101.50 5.17 20.74
N ARG A 364 101.69 5.34 19.43
CA ARG A 364 102.88 4.87 18.69
C ARG A 364 104.13 5.64 19.10
N GLN A 365 104.02 6.96 19.24
CA GLN A 365 105.13 7.80 19.71
C GLN A 365 105.56 7.41 21.13
N LEU A 366 104.60 7.09 22.01
CA LEU A 366 104.91 6.62 23.35
C LEU A 366 105.63 5.26 23.35
N GLU A 367 105.13 4.27 22.59
CA GLU A 367 105.78 2.96 22.46
C GLU A 367 107.20 3.09 21.91
N ALA A 368 107.40 3.94 20.90
CA ALA A 368 108.73 4.23 20.35
C ALA A 368 109.67 4.82 21.40
N GLY A 369 109.23 5.84 22.16
CA GLY A 369 110.02 6.45 23.23
C GLY A 369 110.36 5.47 24.37
N ALA A 370 109.44 4.58 24.74
CA ALA A 370 109.69 3.54 25.72
C ALA A 370 110.70 2.49 25.22
N SER A 371 110.64 2.13 23.93
CA SER A 371 111.62 1.26 23.28
C SER A 371 113.01 1.90 23.20
N ASP A 372 113.09 3.20 22.89
CA ASP A 372 114.34 3.96 22.87
C ASP A 372 114.97 4.06 24.27
N LEU A 373 114.17 4.29 25.30
CA LEU A 373 114.61 4.26 26.70
C LEU A 373 115.20 2.89 27.08
N ASP A 374 114.48 1.81 26.76
CA ASP A 374 114.91 0.44 27.04
C ASP A 374 116.25 0.12 26.35
N ASN A 375 116.39 0.53 25.08
CA ASN A 375 117.63 0.40 24.32
C ASN A 375 118.79 1.25 24.89
N GLY A 376 118.50 2.49 25.30
CA GLY A 376 119.49 3.38 25.94
C GLY A 376 119.99 2.82 27.27
N LEU A 377 119.09 2.25 28.08
CA LEU A 377 119.45 1.57 29.34
C LEU A 377 120.26 0.29 29.09
N LEU A 378 119.94 -0.49 28.06
CA LEU A 378 120.75 -1.65 27.65
C LEU A 378 122.17 -1.25 27.25
N LYS A 379 122.33 -0.16 26.48
CA LYS A 379 123.64 0.36 26.10
C LYS A 379 124.40 0.91 27.30
N LEU A 380 123.72 1.63 28.19
CA LEU A 380 124.31 2.12 29.45
C LEU A 380 124.79 0.97 30.32
N ASP A 381 123.97 -0.06 30.54
CA ASP A 381 124.28 -1.28 31.31
C ASP A 381 125.52 -2.01 30.76
N ASN A 382 125.64 -2.11 29.43
CA ASN A 382 126.82 -2.66 28.77
C ASN A 382 128.05 -1.74 28.93
N ALA A 383 127.87 -0.42 28.81
CA ALA A 383 128.95 0.56 28.94
C ALA A 383 129.47 0.65 30.39
N THR A 384 128.59 0.63 31.39
CA THR A 384 128.95 0.58 32.82
C THR A 384 129.66 -0.73 33.16
N SER A 385 129.19 -1.87 32.65
CA SER A 385 129.84 -3.17 32.83
C SER A 385 131.25 -3.19 32.23
N THR A 386 131.39 -2.70 30.99
CA THR A 386 132.70 -2.59 30.30
C THR A 386 133.63 -1.64 31.03
N LEU A 387 133.12 -0.48 31.48
CA LEU A 387 133.90 0.49 32.25
C LEU A 387 134.35 -0.11 33.60
N LYS A 388 133.48 -0.85 34.30
CA LYS A 388 133.79 -1.53 35.56
C LYS A 388 134.86 -2.61 35.38
N GLU A 389 134.78 -3.41 34.31
CA GLU A 389 135.79 -4.40 33.95
C GLU A 389 137.14 -3.72 33.65
N LYS A 390 137.13 -2.68 32.81
CA LYS A 390 138.36 -2.02 32.35
C LYS A 390 138.94 -1.01 33.33
N MET A 391 138.20 -0.45 34.27
CA MET A 391 138.76 0.37 35.36
C MET A 391 139.62 -0.45 36.34
N GLY A 392 139.53 -1.79 36.28
CA GLY A 392 140.53 -2.68 36.86
C GLY A 392 141.88 -2.68 36.12
N MET A 393 141.97 -2.00 34.96
CA MET A 393 143.14 -1.87 34.09
C MET A 393 143.40 -0.37 33.81
N THR A 394 144.66 0.06 33.80
CA THR A 394 145.06 1.48 33.98
C THR A 394 144.83 2.46 32.81
N ASP A 395 144.03 2.19 31.76
CA ASP A 395 144.02 3.00 30.53
C ASP A 395 142.64 3.22 29.84
N GLY A 396 141.63 3.71 30.57
CA GLY A 396 140.20 3.72 30.17
C GLY A 396 139.64 4.91 29.36
N LYS A 397 140.42 5.66 28.55
CA LYS A 397 139.91 6.91 27.90
C LYS A 397 138.88 6.72 26.77
N GLU A 398 138.94 5.66 25.96
CA GLU A 398 137.99 5.42 24.86
C GLU A 398 136.59 5.01 25.39
N ASP A 399 136.57 4.25 26.49
CA ASP A 399 135.33 3.74 27.09
C ASP A 399 134.54 4.85 27.80
N LEU A 400 135.19 5.94 28.23
CA LEU A 400 134.52 7.16 28.69
C LEU A 400 133.70 7.82 27.57
N GLY A 401 134.18 7.81 26.32
CA GLY A 401 133.45 8.35 25.17
C GLY A 401 132.14 7.59 24.92
N LYS A 402 132.22 6.26 24.85
CA LYS A 402 131.06 5.36 24.68
C LYS A 402 130.06 5.46 25.84
N PHE A 403 130.57 5.63 27.06
CA PHE A 403 129.73 5.87 28.24
C PHE A 403 128.98 7.21 28.14
N SER A 404 129.66 8.28 27.72
CA SER A 404 129.03 9.59 27.49
C SER A 404 128.00 9.56 26.36
N GLU A 405 128.26 8.83 25.27
CA GLU A 405 127.31 8.61 24.18
C GLU A 405 126.06 7.87 24.67
N SER A 406 126.24 6.78 25.44
CA SER A 406 125.14 6.01 26.02
C SER A 406 124.27 6.85 26.97
N MET A 407 124.88 7.77 27.73
CA MET A 407 124.17 8.70 28.60
C MET A 407 123.38 9.75 27.81
N ASN A 408 123.90 10.21 26.66
CA ASN A 408 123.19 11.12 25.76
C ASN A 408 122.02 10.44 25.05
N GLU A 409 122.20 9.18 24.63
CA GLU A 409 121.11 8.38 24.05
C GLU A 409 120.01 8.12 25.09
N LEU A 410 120.37 7.81 26.34
CA LEU A 410 119.41 7.69 27.44
C LEU A 410 118.67 9.02 27.71
N ARG A 411 119.38 10.15 27.70
CA ARG A 411 118.75 11.48 27.81
C ARG A 411 117.76 11.73 26.67
N THR A 412 118.13 11.35 25.45
CA THR A 412 117.28 11.48 24.26
C THR A 412 116.04 10.58 24.36
N GLY A 413 116.21 9.32 24.78
CA GLY A 413 115.09 8.41 25.02
C GLY A 413 114.12 8.94 26.10
N LEU A 414 114.65 9.53 27.17
CA LEU A 414 113.84 10.18 28.22
C LEU A 414 113.12 11.44 27.73
N ASP A 415 113.77 12.28 26.92
CA ASP A 415 113.18 13.49 26.33
C ASP A 415 112.06 13.10 25.33
N SER A 416 112.30 12.13 24.46
CA SER A 416 111.31 11.58 23.52
C SER A 416 110.11 10.99 24.26
N LEU A 417 110.36 10.21 25.30
CA LEU A 417 109.32 9.62 26.13
C LEU A 417 108.51 10.69 26.90
N SER A 418 109.17 11.70 27.48
CA SER A 418 108.51 12.84 28.13
C SER A 418 107.65 13.64 27.15
N THR A 419 108.12 13.77 25.90
CA THR A 419 107.39 14.46 24.84
C THR A 419 106.19 13.65 24.35
N GLY A 420 106.27 12.32 24.34
CA GLY A 420 105.18 11.43 23.92
C GLY A 420 104.05 11.28 24.94
N ILE A 421 104.33 11.39 26.25
CA ILE A 421 103.32 11.21 27.30
C ILE A 421 102.29 12.35 27.34
N ALA A 422 102.71 13.61 27.17
CA ALA A 422 101.80 14.75 27.32
C ALA A 422 100.69 14.79 26.24
N PRO A 423 100.99 14.66 24.93
CA PRO A 423 99.96 14.54 23.88
C PRO A 423 99.08 13.32 24.05
N LEU A 424 99.63 12.19 24.52
CA LEU A 424 98.83 11.00 24.80
C LEU A 424 97.87 11.21 25.97
N SER A 425 98.31 11.79 27.09
CA SER A 425 97.44 12.08 28.23
C SER A 425 96.35 13.08 27.86
N GLN A 426 96.69 14.12 27.10
CA GLN A 426 95.70 15.02 26.55
C GLN A 426 94.71 14.28 25.63
N GLY A 427 95.20 13.44 24.72
CA GLY A 427 94.37 12.65 23.81
C GLY A 427 93.44 11.66 24.52
N VAL A 428 93.91 10.96 25.57
CA VAL A 428 93.08 10.07 26.39
C VAL A 428 92.06 10.87 27.21
N SER A 429 92.42 12.04 27.73
CA SER A 429 91.47 12.91 28.43
C SER A 429 90.39 13.47 27.50
N GLU A 430 90.76 13.93 26.30
CA GLU A 430 89.81 14.37 25.26
C GLU A 430 88.91 13.21 24.80
N LEU A 431 89.46 12.00 24.66
CA LEU A 431 88.71 10.79 24.37
C LEU A 431 87.72 10.46 25.50
N SER A 432 88.17 10.47 26.76
CA SER A 432 87.31 10.19 27.92
C SER A 432 86.14 11.18 28.01
N GLN A 433 86.39 12.47 27.77
CA GLN A 433 85.32 13.49 27.68
C GLN A 433 84.38 13.23 26.49
N GLY A 434 84.91 12.81 25.34
CA GLY A 434 84.12 12.44 24.17
C GLY A 434 83.23 11.22 24.43
N LEU A 435 83.78 10.18 25.07
CA LEU A 435 83.06 8.97 25.45
C LEU A 435 81.99 9.24 26.52
N SER A 436 82.24 10.13 27.49
CA SER A 436 81.22 10.55 28.46
C SER A 436 80.04 11.25 27.79
N LYS A 437 80.30 12.18 26.86
CA LYS A 437 79.23 12.84 26.09
C LYS A 437 78.47 11.85 25.21
N LEU A 438 79.17 10.90 24.59
CA LEU A 438 78.55 9.85 23.79
C LEU A 438 77.73 8.89 24.68
N GLU A 439 78.16 8.62 25.91
CA GLU A 439 77.41 7.82 26.88
C GLU A 439 76.07 8.49 27.19
N ASP A 440 76.07 9.80 27.44
CA ASP A 440 74.86 10.59 27.67
C ASP A 440 73.93 10.57 26.44
N SER A 441 74.44 10.84 25.24
CA SER A 441 73.65 10.76 24.00
C SER A 441 73.13 9.35 23.71
N SER A 442 73.89 8.30 24.06
CA SER A 442 73.45 6.92 23.92
C SER A 442 72.33 6.56 24.90
N ARG A 443 72.36 7.09 26.13
CA ARG A 443 71.24 6.99 27.08
C ARG A 443 70.00 7.72 26.58
N GLU A 444 70.16 8.91 26.00
CA GLU A 444 69.06 9.67 25.39
C GLU A 444 68.45 8.90 24.21
N LEU A 445 69.27 8.33 23.33
CA LEU A 445 68.82 7.44 22.24
C LEU A 445 68.05 6.24 22.80
N SER A 446 68.61 5.52 23.78
CA SER A 446 67.93 4.37 24.39
C SER A 446 66.60 4.77 25.05
N GLY A 447 66.55 5.92 25.72
CA GLY A 447 65.31 6.49 26.27
C GLY A 447 64.29 6.83 25.19
N GLY A 448 64.72 7.44 24.09
CA GLY A 448 63.87 7.76 22.93
C GLY A 448 63.29 6.50 22.28
N VAL A 449 64.13 5.48 22.05
CA VAL A 449 63.70 4.19 21.51
C VAL A 449 62.70 3.51 22.45
N ASN A 450 62.95 3.50 23.76
CA ASN A 450 62.03 2.90 24.74
C ASN A 450 60.70 3.65 24.86
N ASN A 451 60.71 4.98 24.77
CA ASN A 451 59.48 5.78 24.75
C ASN A 451 58.66 5.51 23.49
N LEU A 452 59.32 5.36 22.33
CA LEU A 452 58.66 4.99 21.09
C LEU A 452 58.11 3.56 21.17
N LEU A 453 58.88 2.59 21.66
CA LEU A 453 58.43 1.21 21.89
C LEU A 453 57.23 1.14 22.87
N SER A 454 57.23 1.98 23.90
CA SER A 454 56.09 2.07 24.83
C SER A 454 54.87 2.72 24.15
N SER A 455 55.09 3.69 23.27
CA SER A 455 54.03 4.35 22.50
C SER A 455 53.43 3.38 21.48
N THR A 456 54.24 2.50 20.88
CA THR A 456 53.72 1.40 20.08
C THR A 456 52.94 0.44 20.98
N GLN A 457 53.54 -0.18 22.01
CA GLN A 457 52.84 -1.19 22.83
C GLN A 457 51.48 -0.75 23.42
N ASN A 458 51.26 0.53 23.69
CA ASN A 458 49.98 1.07 24.19
C ASN A 458 48.97 1.46 23.10
N MET A 459 49.32 1.29 21.83
CA MET A 459 48.47 1.61 20.69
C MET A 459 47.34 0.56 20.54
N PRO A 460 46.09 0.98 20.27
CA PRO A 460 44.99 0.06 19.98
C PRO A 460 45.31 -0.86 18.80
N SER A 461 44.91 -2.13 18.89
CA SER A 461 45.07 -3.05 17.75
C SER A 461 44.24 -2.57 16.57
N LEU A 462 44.91 -2.45 15.41
CA LEU A 462 44.26 -2.14 14.14
C LEU A 462 43.54 -3.35 13.52
N ASP A 463 43.76 -4.56 14.05
CA ASP A 463 43.08 -5.77 13.58
C ASP A 463 41.56 -5.66 13.80
N GLN A 464 41.15 -5.08 14.93
CA GLN A 464 39.74 -4.86 15.23
C GLN A 464 39.13 -3.84 14.25
N ASN A 465 39.84 -2.73 13.95
CA ASN A 465 39.38 -1.74 12.98
C ASN A 465 39.20 -2.35 11.57
N SER A 466 40.14 -3.21 11.12
CA SER A 466 40.00 -3.92 9.84
C SER A 466 38.82 -4.90 9.87
N ALA A 467 38.64 -5.65 10.97
CA ALA A 467 37.49 -6.54 11.11
C ALA A 467 36.16 -5.78 11.07
N ASP A 468 36.09 -4.62 11.73
CA ASP A 468 34.89 -3.78 11.79
C ASP A 468 34.55 -3.18 10.41
N LEU A 469 35.54 -2.65 9.69
CA LEU A 469 35.36 -2.18 8.30
C LEU A 469 34.88 -3.31 7.37
N THR A 470 35.38 -4.53 7.57
CA THR A 470 34.94 -5.72 6.83
C THR A 470 33.49 -6.06 7.16
N ALA A 471 33.11 -6.02 8.44
CA ALA A 471 31.72 -6.26 8.86
C ALA A 471 30.76 -5.20 8.30
N GLN A 472 31.18 -3.93 8.22
CA GLN A 472 30.41 -2.86 7.59
C GLN A 472 30.22 -3.08 6.08
N ALA A 473 31.29 -3.50 5.37
CA ALA A 473 31.18 -3.87 3.96
C ALA A 473 30.20 -5.04 3.75
N GLN A 474 30.23 -6.05 4.63
CA GLN A 474 29.30 -7.17 4.62
C GLN A 474 27.85 -6.75 4.92
N ALA A 475 27.64 -5.77 5.79
CA ALA A 475 26.32 -5.19 6.04
C ALA A 475 25.77 -4.52 4.77
N ILE A 476 26.61 -3.79 4.02
CA ILE A 476 26.23 -3.24 2.72
C ILE A 476 25.94 -4.36 1.71
N ASP A 477 26.71 -5.45 1.68
CA ASP A 477 26.41 -6.61 0.82
C ASP A 477 25.00 -7.18 1.11
N ALA A 478 24.60 -7.25 2.38
CA ALA A 478 23.25 -7.70 2.74
C ALA A 478 22.15 -6.74 2.26
N VAL A 479 22.38 -5.42 2.37
CA VAL A 479 21.46 -4.40 1.84
C VAL A 479 21.37 -4.50 0.32
N ILE A 480 22.50 -4.62 -0.38
CA ILE A 480 22.55 -4.79 -1.83
C ILE A 480 21.74 -6.02 -2.25
N ALA A 481 21.97 -7.18 -1.60
CA ALA A 481 21.25 -8.41 -1.92
C ALA A 481 19.73 -8.26 -1.73
N ASN A 482 19.30 -7.57 -0.68
CA ASN A 482 17.88 -7.30 -0.46
C ASN A 482 17.31 -6.36 -1.53
N LEU A 483 18.03 -5.29 -1.90
CA LEU A 483 17.60 -4.39 -2.96
C LEU A 483 17.54 -5.10 -4.31
N GLU A 484 18.48 -5.98 -4.62
CA GLU A 484 18.49 -6.77 -5.85
C GLU A 484 17.29 -7.73 -5.93
N GLU A 485 16.94 -8.40 -4.84
CA GLU A 485 15.77 -9.27 -4.76
C GLU A 485 14.45 -8.51 -5.04
N ASN A 486 14.41 -7.21 -4.72
CA ASN A 486 13.23 -6.36 -4.88
C ASN A 486 13.29 -5.42 -6.11
N ASN A 487 14.30 -5.52 -6.98
CA ASN A 487 14.51 -4.63 -8.13
C ASN A 487 14.05 -5.25 -9.47
N GLU A 488 12.85 -5.84 -9.51
CA GLU A 488 12.34 -6.54 -10.71
C GLU A 488 12.18 -5.64 -11.95
N ASP A 489 11.91 -4.35 -11.74
CA ASP A 489 11.71 -3.33 -12.78
C ASP A 489 12.97 -2.49 -13.08
N GLY A 490 14.08 -2.77 -12.39
CA GLY A 490 15.40 -2.17 -12.63
C GLY A 490 15.57 -0.73 -12.12
N ASN A 491 14.58 -0.18 -11.42
CA ASN A 491 14.56 1.22 -10.98
C ASN A 491 15.60 1.55 -9.88
N LEU A 492 16.11 0.55 -9.13
CA LEU A 492 17.10 0.70 -8.06
C LEU A 492 18.55 0.49 -8.52
N THR A 493 18.78 0.25 -9.81
CA THR A 493 20.11 -0.12 -10.34
C THR A 493 21.20 0.92 -10.01
N GLY A 494 20.86 2.22 -10.08
CA GLY A 494 21.82 3.30 -9.77
C GLY A 494 22.19 3.37 -8.28
N GLN A 495 21.23 3.14 -7.39
CA GLN A 495 21.47 3.08 -5.95
C GLN A 495 22.34 1.86 -5.59
N ILE A 496 22.05 0.70 -6.19
CA ILE A 496 22.83 -0.53 -6.00
C ILE A 496 24.29 -0.33 -6.42
N GLU A 497 24.55 0.28 -7.58
CA GLU A 497 25.91 0.59 -8.04
C GLU A 497 26.64 1.57 -7.11
N SER A 498 25.93 2.55 -6.56
CA SER A 498 26.50 3.49 -5.57
C SER A 498 26.89 2.77 -4.27
N LEU A 499 26.05 1.86 -3.78
CA LEU A 499 26.35 1.04 -2.60
C LEU A 499 27.53 0.09 -2.86
N ARG A 500 27.62 -0.51 -4.05
CA ARG A 500 28.77 -1.33 -4.45
C ARG A 500 30.07 -0.53 -4.41
N ALA A 501 30.05 0.71 -4.89
CA ALA A 501 31.23 1.58 -4.83
C ALA A 501 31.67 1.88 -3.38
N VAL A 502 30.72 2.15 -2.48
CA VAL A 502 31.02 2.35 -1.04
C VAL A 502 31.59 1.08 -0.42
N ARG A 503 30.95 -0.07 -0.64
CA ARG A 503 31.42 -1.38 -0.19
C ARG A 503 32.83 -1.68 -0.68
N ASP A 504 33.09 -1.49 -1.98
CA ASP A 504 34.40 -1.78 -2.58
C ASP A 504 35.49 -0.89 -1.97
N ASN A 505 35.16 0.36 -1.65
CA ASN A 505 36.07 1.23 -0.92
C ASN A 505 36.31 0.75 0.52
N LEU A 506 35.29 0.28 1.24
CA LEU A 506 35.47 -0.26 2.60
C LEU A 506 36.32 -1.53 2.61
N TYR A 507 36.17 -2.43 1.64
CA TYR A 507 37.05 -3.60 1.53
C TYR A 507 38.50 -3.20 1.24
N LYS A 508 38.73 -2.29 0.29
CA LYS A 508 40.08 -1.77 0.01
C LYS A 508 40.71 -1.11 1.23
N GLU A 509 39.89 -0.39 1.99
CA GLU A 509 40.36 0.30 3.18
C GLU A 509 40.64 -0.65 4.33
N SER A 510 39.80 -1.67 4.53
CA SER A 510 40.06 -2.77 5.46
C SER A 510 41.40 -3.46 5.14
N GLU A 511 41.67 -3.74 3.87
CA GLU A 511 42.96 -4.30 3.42
C GLU A 511 44.13 -3.35 3.70
N SER A 512 43.95 -2.04 3.49
CA SER A 512 44.92 -1.00 3.82
C SER A 512 45.22 -0.95 5.33
N VAL A 513 44.19 -1.00 6.18
CA VAL A 513 44.31 -1.02 7.65
C VAL A 513 44.96 -2.31 8.14
N ALA A 514 44.60 -3.47 7.60
CA ALA A 514 45.24 -4.75 7.92
C ALA A 514 46.73 -4.73 7.55
N THR A 515 47.06 -4.21 6.37
CA THR A 515 48.46 -4.05 5.93
C THR A 515 49.22 -3.12 6.87
N ALA A 516 48.59 -2.04 7.33
CA ALA A 516 49.18 -1.13 8.30
C ALA A 516 49.35 -1.76 9.69
N GLY A 517 48.37 -2.53 10.18
CA GLY A 517 48.48 -3.30 11.42
C GLY A 517 49.64 -4.30 11.37
N TYR A 518 49.82 -4.97 10.23
CA TYR A 518 50.97 -5.83 10.00
C TYR A 518 52.29 -5.06 10.01
N ALA A 519 52.39 -3.96 9.25
CA ALA A 519 53.60 -3.12 9.23
C ALA A 519 53.93 -2.58 10.63
N TYR A 520 52.91 -2.20 11.39
CA TYR A 520 53.02 -1.75 12.76
C TYR A 520 53.57 -2.84 13.70
N SER A 521 53.09 -4.08 13.58
CA SER A 521 53.63 -5.22 14.33
C SER A 521 55.12 -5.47 14.01
N GLN A 522 55.50 -5.36 12.74
CA GLN A 522 56.91 -5.43 12.33
C GLN A 522 57.74 -4.30 12.95
N ILE A 523 57.25 -3.06 12.93
CA ILE A 523 57.92 -1.90 13.54
C ILE A 523 58.12 -2.11 15.03
N SER A 524 57.10 -2.59 15.75
CA SER A 524 57.22 -2.86 17.19
C SER A 524 58.29 -3.92 17.47
N GLY A 525 58.34 -4.99 16.67
CA GLY A 525 59.39 -6.01 16.79
C GLY A 525 60.79 -5.46 16.48
N SER A 526 60.92 -4.63 15.45
CA SER A 526 62.19 -3.95 15.12
C SER A 526 62.63 -2.97 16.20
N LEU A 527 61.70 -2.23 16.82
CA LEU A 527 61.99 -1.31 17.92
C LEU A 527 62.44 -2.04 19.19
N GLU A 528 61.93 -3.24 19.44
CA GLU A 528 62.37 -4.07 20.55
C GLU A 528 63.84 -4.51 20.35
N LEU A 529 64.19 -4.97 19.14
CA LEU A 529 65.57 -5.28 18.78
C LEU A 529 66.47 -4.04 18.85
N LEU A 530 65.96 -2.88 18.38
CA LEU A 530 66.71 -1.62 18.45
C LEU A 530 66.91 -1.16 19.90
N SER A 531 65.92 -1.34 20.77
CA SER A 531 66.04 -1.02 22.19
C SER A 531 67.12 -1.86 22.86
N GLN A 532 67.13 -3.17 22.57
CA GLN A 532 68.18 -4.08 23.04
C GLN A 532 69.56 -3.64 22.54
N GLY A 533 69.69 -3.37 21.24
CA GLY A 533 70.94 -2.89 20.64
C GLY A 533 71.40 -1.54 21.23
N ALA A 534 70.49 -0.59 21.44
CA ALA A 534 70.79 0.70 22.06
C ALA A 534 71.25 0.55 23.52
N SER A 535 70.67 -0.40 24.26
CA SER A 535 71.08 -0.73 25.63
C SER A 535 72.45 -1.39 25.68
N GLU A 536 72.72 -2.37 24.82
CA GLU A 536 74.03 -3.02 24.70
C GLU A 536 75.11 -2.02 24.34
N LEU A 537 74.80 -1.14 23.38
CA LEU A 537 75.66 -0.07 22.95
C LEU A 537 75.97 0.92 24.07
N SER A 538 74.96 1.37 24.82
CA SER A 538 75.14 2.25 25.98
C SER A 538 76.06 1.60 27.01
N GLY A 539 75.90 0.30 27.27
CA GLY A 539 76.79 -0.49 28.12
C GLY A 539 78.22 -0.55 27.60
N GLY A 540 78.40 -0.75 26.29
CA GLY A 540 79.71 -0.76 25.63
C GLY A 540 80.45 0.59 25.73
N ILE A 541 79.75 1.70 25.46
CA ILE A 541 80.29 3.05 25.59
C ILE A 541 80.66 3.35 27.05
N SER A 542 79.81 2.99 28.00
CA SER A 542 80.10 3.15 29.44
C SER A 542 81.37 2.39 29.85
N GLY A 543 81.54 1.16 29.35
CA GLY A 543 82.76 0.38 29.54
C GLY A 543 84.00 1.05 28.94
N ALA A 544 83.90 1.56 27.71
CA ALA A 544 84.99 2.27 27.04
C ALA A 544 85.35 3.58 27.75
N TYR A 545 84.35 4.36 28.19
CA TYR A 545 84.54 5.58 28.99
C TYR A 545 85.32 5.29 30.27
N LYS A 546 84.90 4.26 31.02
CA LYS A 546 85.59 3.83 32.25
C LYS A 546 87.03 3.40 31.95
N GLY A 547 87.25 2.62 30.90
CA GLY A 547 88.58 2.21 30.46
C GLY A 547 89.48 3.39 30.10
N ALA A 548 88.97 4.36 29.34
CA ALA A 548 89.71 5.57 28.99
C ALA A 548 90.04 6.43 30.22
N SER A 549 89.09 6.57 31.15
CA SER A 549 89.31 7.27 32.43
C SER A 549 90.40 6.59 33.27
N ASP A 550 90.37 5.26 33.37
CA ASP A 550 91.38 4.48 34.10
C ASP A 550 92.78 4.62 33.46
N ILE A 551 92.87 4.68 32.12
CA ILE A 551 94.13 4.91 31.40
C ILE A 551 94.64 6.32 31.66
N ASP A 552 93.78 7.35 31.60
CA ASP A 552 94.17 8.73 31.89
C ASP A 552 94.79 8.87 33.28
N GLU A 553 94.15 8.27 34.30
CA GLU A 553 94.65 8.30 35.68
C GLU A 553 96.01 7.58 35.81
N LYS A 554 96.14 6.38 35.24
CA LYS A 554 97.40 5.61 35.25
C LYS A 554 98.52 6.30 34.48
N LEU A 555 98.20 6.97 33.38
CA LEU A 555 99.17 7.67 32.55
C LEU A 555 99.69 8.93 33.25
N LYS A 556 98.82 9.71 33.91
CA LYS A 556 99.22 10.84 34.76
C LYS A 556 100.16 10.40 35.88
N ALA A 557 99.79 9.33 36.60
CA ALA A 557 100.63 8.78 37.66
C ALA A 557 101.99 8.26 37.15
N SER A 558 102.02 7.70 35.94
CA SER A 558 103.27 7.23 35.29
C SER A 558 104.14 8.40 34.82
N SER A 559 103.52 9.44 34.26
CA SER A 559 104.18 10.70 33.87
C SER A 559 104.94 11.33 35.03
N ASP A 560 104.28 11.50 36.18
CA ASP A 560 104.87 12.14 37.37
C ASP A 560 106.08 11.37 37.90
N LYS A 561 105.96 10.03 37.98
CA LYS A 561 107.06 9.14 38.39
C LYS A 561 108.24 9.25 37.42
N MET A 562 107.95 9.33 36.12
CA MET A 562 108.97 9.38 35.08
C MET A 562 109.69 10.72 35.02
N ILE A 563 108.97 11.85 35.14
CA ILE A 563 109.58 13.18 35.26
C ILE A 563 110.51 13.21 36.49
N THR A 564 110.09 12.61 37.60
CA THR A 564 110.91 12.49 38.82
C THR A 564 112.15 11.63 38.59
N ALA A 565 112.01 10.48 37.92
CA ALA A 565 113.13 9.60 37.59
C ALA A 565 114.13 10.28 36.63
N SER A 566 113.64 10.95 35.59
CA SER A 566 114.45 11.70 34.61
C SER A 566 115.25 12.81 35.29
N LYS A 567 114.61 13.62 36.15
CA LYS A 567 115.29 14.67 36.94
C LYS A 567 116.36 14.10 37.87
N SER A 568 116.05 12.98 38.54
CA SER A 568 116.99 12.31 39.45
C SER A 568 118.20 11.75 38.70
N LEU A 569 117.97 11.18 37.52
CA LEU A 569 119.02 10.66 36.66
C LEU A 569 119.88 11.78 36.09
N ALA A 570 119.29 12.87 35.57
CA ALA A 570 120.03 14.04 35.09
C ALA A 570 120.91 14.66 36.21
N ALA A 571 120.42 14.67 37.46
CA ALA A 571 121.24 15.08 38.59
C ALA A 571 122.38 14.08 38.91
N GLY A 572 122.15 12.79 38.69
CA GLY A 572 123.16 11.74 38.85
C GLY A 572 124.24 11.79 37.76
N THR A 573 123.85 11.97 36.50
CA THR A 573 124.75 12.11 35.35
C THR A 573 125.65 13.33 35.52
N GLU A 574 125.10 14.44 35.99
CA GLU A 574 125.84 15.67 36.30
C GLU A 574 126.86 15.47 37.43
N LYS A 575 126.48 14.79 38.51
CA LYS A 575 127.41 14.44 39.61
C LYS A 575 128.55 13.55 39.16
N ILE A 576 128.29 12.60 38.26
CA ILE A 576 129.30 11.72 37.67
C ILE A 576 130.26 12.54 36.79
N SER A 577 129.73 13.44 35.95
CA SER A 577 130.52 14.39 35.15
C SER A 577 131.49 15.19 36.02
N GLN A 578 131.00 15.78 37.12
CA GLN A 578 131.81 16.56 38.07
C GLN A 578 132.83 15.71 38.86
N GLY A 579 132.60 14.40 39.01
CA GLY A 579 133.52 13.48 39.66
C GLY A 579 134.77 13.16 38.85
N PHE A 580 134.68 13.24 37.51
CA PHE A 580 135.81 13.02 36.60
C PHE A 580 136.91 14.10 36.74
N ASP A 581 136.58 15.30 37.22
CA ASP A 581 137.52 16.44 37.32
C ASP A 581 138.50 16.38 38.52
N LYS A 582 138.36 15.43 39.47
CA LYS A 582 139.15 15.41 40.73
C LYS A 582 140.01 14.17 41.00
N SER A 583 140.30 13.34 40.00
CA SER A 583 141.28 12.23 40.09
C SER A 583 141.06 11.23 41.25
N ASN A 584 139.84 11.05 41.76
CA ASN A 584 139.56 10.14 42.88
C ASN A 584 138.88 8.85 42.40
N LEU A 585 139.70 7.92 41.89
CA LEU A 585 139.28 6.63 41.32
C LEU A 585 138.36 5.81 42.25
N ALA A 586 138.54 5.90 43.58
CA ALA A 586 137.71 5.18 44.55
C ALA A 586 136.26 5.68 44.59
N LYS A 587 136.06 7.01 44.57
CA LYS A 587 134.71 7.61 44.53
C LYS A 587 134.02 7.38 43.17
N LEU A 588 134.81 7.32 42.10
CA LEU A 588 134.31 6.97 40.78
C LEU A 588 133.82 5.50 40.74
N GLN A 589 134.56 4.58 41.36
CA GLN A 589 134.16 3.18 41.48
C GLN A 589 132.87 3.01 42.30
N GLU A 590 132.74 3.71 43.44
CA GLU A 590 131.48 3.74 44.21
C GLU A 590 130.32 4.31 43.38
N SER A 591 130.55 5.38 42.63
CA SER A 591 129.53 6.01 41.78
C SER A 591 129.09 5.10 40.63
N ILE A 592 130.00 4.31 40.06
CA ILE A 592 129.69 3.32 39.02
C ILE A 592 128.88 2.17 39.60
N VAL A 593 129.17 1.68 40.81
CA VAL A 593 128.37 0.64 41.48
C VAL A 593 126.96 1.13 41.78
N MET A 594 126.81 2.37 42.26
CA MET A 594 125.49 2.97 42.47
C MET A 594 124.73 3.16 41.15
N LEU A 595 125.42 3.53 40.07
CA LEU A 595 124.84 3.66 38.75
C LEU A 595 124.42 2.29 38.17
N ASP A 596 125.21 1.24 38.38
CA ASP A 596 124.93 -0.15 38.00
C ASP A 596 123.63 -0.64 38.66
N GLU A 597 123.49 -0.43 39.98
CA GLU A 597 122.27 -0.76 40.72
C GLU A 597 121.06 0.08 40.25
N ALA A 598 121.25 1.38 40.01
CA ALA A 598 120.20 2.26 39.51
C ALA A 598 119.76 1.89 38.08
N THR A 599 120.71 1.57 37.20
CA THR A 599 120.46 1.14 35.82
C THR A 599 119.73 -0.20 35.80
N GLY A 600 120.09 -1.15 36.67
CA GLY A 600 119.38 -2.42 36.83
C GLY A 600 117.91 -2.26 37.26
N LYS A 601 117.63 -1.38 38.24
CA LYS A 601 116.25 -1.05 38.64
C LYS A 601 115.48 -0.32 37.54
N LEU A 602 116.13 0.61 36.84
CA LEU A 602 115.54 1.33 35.71
C LEU A 602 115.22 0.41 34.54
N LYS A 603 116.09 -0.56 34.22
CA LYS A 603 115.89 -1.56 33.17
C LYS A 603 114.67 -2.45 33.44
N GLN A 604 114.48 -2.88 34.69
CA GLN A 604 113.25 -3.60 35.08
C GLN A 604 112.00 -2.71 34.93
N GLY A 605 112.13 -1.42 35.24
CA GLY A 605 111.07 -0.44 35.02
C GLY A 605 110.77 -0.16 33.54
N SER A 606 111.80 -0.01 32.70
CA SER A 606 111.68 0.26 31.26
C SER A 606 111.09 -0.92 30.51
N ALA A 607 111.47 -2.15 30.86
CA ALA A 607 110.89 -3.35 30.26
C ALA A 607 109.37 -3.43 30.53
N LYS A 608 108.97 -3.19 31.79
CA LYS A 608 107.54 -3.11 32.16
C LYS A 608 106.83 -1.94 31.49
N LEU A 609 107.50 -0.80 31.34
CA LEU A 609 106.95 0.36 30.64
C LEU A 609 106.73 0.05 29.17
N LYS A 610 107.72 -0.52 28.48
CA LYS A 610 107.65 -0.94 27.07
C LYS A 610 106.50 -1.92 26.84
N GLU A 611 106.39 -2.95 27.68
CA GLU A 611 105.27 -3.90 27.66
C GLU A 611 103.93 -3.17 27.85
N GLY A 612 103.83 -2.31 28.86
CA GLY A 612 102.62 -1.51 29.11
C GLY A 612 102.26 -0.55 27.97
N THR A 613 103.24 0.07 27.31
CA THR A 613 103.01 0.96 26.16
C THR A 613 102.60 0.19 24.91
N SER A 614 103.10 -1.04 24.73
CA SER A 614 102.67 -1.93 23.65
C SER A 614 101.24 -2.43 23.87
N GLN A 615 100.90 -2.79 25.12
CA GLN A 615 99.52 -3.09 25.52
C GLN A 615 98.58 -1.88 25.33
N ASN A 616 99.02 -0.66 25.68
CA ASN A 616 98.25 0.56 25.45
C ASN A 616 98.00 0.80 23.96
N ARG A 617 99.02 0.63 23.10
CA ARG A 617 98.85 0.77 21.65
C ARG A 617 97.87 -0.27 21.10
N ALA A 618 98.00 -1.54 21.49
CA ALA A 618 97.06 -2.58 21.08
C ALA A 618 95.63 -2.26 21.56
N GLY A 619 95.48 -1.72 22.78
CA GLY A 619 94.20 -1.23 23.29
C GLY A 619 93.62 -0.07 22.47
N VAL A 620 94.46 0.88 22.07
CA VAL A 620 94.07 2.01 21.19
C VAL A 620 93.69 1.56 19.78
N GLU A 621 94.40 0.58 19.21
CA GLU A 621 94.07 -0.01 17.90
C GLU A 621 92.74 -0.78 17.96
N ASN A 622 92.51 -1.56 19.02
CA ASN A 622 91.22 -2.23 19.26
C ASN A 622 90.07 -1.23 19.45
N LEU A 623 90.32 -0.14 20.19
CA LEU A 623 89.33 0.92 20.38
C LEU A 623 89.01 1.62 19.06
N ALA A 624 90.02 1.91 18.22
CA ALA A 624 89.80 2.50 16.91
C ALA A 624 88.93 1.61 16.00
N ALA A 625 89.14 0.29 16.05
CA ALA A 625 88.29 -0.66 15.33
C ALA A 625 86.84 -0.62 15.86
N ALA A 626 86.65 -0.59 17.18
CA ALA A 626 85.33 -0.51 17.79
C ALA A 626 84.59 0.80 17.45
N VAL A 627 85.29 1.95 17.43
CA VAL A 627 84.69 3.24 17.02
C VAL A 627 84.36 3.24 15.51
N SER A 628 85.15 2.57 14.67
CA SER A 628 84.82 2.42 13.25
C SER A 628 83.59 1.55 13.01
N GLU A 629 83.42 0.47 13.79
CA GLU A 629 82.21 -0.36 13.76
C GLU A 629 80.98 0.45 14.23
N LEU A 630 81.17 1.28 15.26
CA LEU A 630 80.16 2.18 15.78
C LEU A 630 79.67 3.20 14.75
N ASP A 631 80.57 3.72 13.92
CA ASP A 631 80.25 4.63 12.82
C ASP A 631 79.38 3.98 11.75
N GLY A 632 79.75 2.76 11.34
CA GLY A 632 78.96 1.96 10.41
C GLY A 632 77.55 1.67 10.93
N ASN A 633 77.45 1.25 12.19
CA ASN A 633 76.15 1.01 12.84
C ASN A 633 75.32 2.30 12.96
N SER A 634 75.97 3.45 13.19
CA SER A 634 75.29 4.76 13.21
C SER A 634 74.70 5.12 11.84
N GLN A 635 75.39 4.76 10.74
CA GLN A 635 74.88 4.96 9.40
C GLN A 635 73.66 4.09 9.11
N SER A 636 73.73 2.79 9.40
CA SER A 636 72.59 1.88 9.23
C SER A 636 71.38 2.32 10.05
N LEU A 637 71.60 2.85 11.25
CA LEU A 637 70.54 3.38 12.10
C LEU A 637 69.85 4.62 11.50
N ARG A 638 70.61 5.54 10.88
CA ARG A 638 70.05 6.69 10.14
C ARG A 638 69.23 6.25 8.94
N GLU A 639 69.74 5.30 8.16
CA GLU A 639 69.05 4.77 6.98
C GLU A 639 67.72 4.10 7.37
N GLY A 640 67.73 3.24 8.41
CA GLY A 640 66.51 2.60 8.92
C GLY A 640 65.50 3.59 9.51
N SER A 641 65.95 4.64 10.21
CA SER A 641 65.07 5.71 10.72
C SER A 641 64.39 6.50 9.60
N ALA A 642 65.13 6.80 8.52
CA ALA A 642 64.59 7.49 7.36
C ALA A 642 63.53 6.63 6.63
N GLU A 643 63.77 5.31 6.50
CA GLU A 643 62.78 4.38 5.95
C GLU A 643 61.51 4.31 6.81
N LEU A 644 61.66 4.22 8.14
CA LEU A 644 60.54 4.23 9.08
C LEU A 644 59.72 5.53 8.96
N SER A 645 60.37 6.68 8.96
CA SER A 645 59.70 7.99 8.79
C SER A 645 58.95 8.07 7.46
N GLY A 646 59.54 7.54 6.38
CA GLY A 646 58.88 7.46 5.07
C GLY A 646 57.64 6.57 5.08
N GLY A 647 57.71 5.41 5.74
CA GLY A 647 56.58 4.49 5.92
C GLY A 647 55.44 5.12 6.73
N LEU A 648 55.76 5.79 7.85
CA LEU A 648 54.77 6.49 8.69
C LEU A 648 54.09 7.64 7.94
N ALA A 649 54.83 8.41 7.13
CA ALA A 649 54.26 9.46 6.31
C ALA A 649 53.28 8.91 5.24
N GLN A 650 53.63 7.80 4.59
CA GLN A 650 52.73 7.13 3.65
C GLN A 650 51.46 6.61 4.34
N PHE A 651 51.59 6.08 5.56
CA PHE A 651 50.47 5.61 6.35
C PHE A 651 49.54 6.76 6.78
N ALA A 652 50.12 7.88 7.25
CA ALA A 652 49.37 9.08 7.59
C ALA A 652 48.58 9.63 6.38
N GLU A 653 49.18 9.65 5.20
CA GLU A 653 48.50 10.12 3.99
C GLU A 653 47.35 9.20 3.57
N ARG A 654 47.53 7.88 3.64
CA ARG A 654 46.44 6.91 3.39
C ARG A 654 45.30 7.05 4.41
N SER A 655 45.62 7.27 5.68
CA SER A 655 44.61 7.44 6.74
C SER A 655 43.73 8.69 6.62
N LYS A 656 44.17 9.72 5.89
CA LYS A 656 43.33 10.90 5.63
C LYS A 656 42.07 10.54 4.85
N ALA A 657 42.11 9.52 3.98
CA ALA A 657 40.91 9.00 3.31
C ALA A 657 39.88 8.44 4.32
N LEU A 658 40.34 7.97 5.49
CA LEU A 658 39.47 7.51 6.57
C LEU A 658 38.75 8.67 7.28
N SER A 659 39.42 9.83 7.41
CA SER A 659 38.81 11.01 8.06
C SER A 659 37.56 11.51 7.33
N SER A 660 37.53 11.37 6.00
CA SER A 660 36.32 11.67 5.20
C SER A 660 35.16 10.71 5.45
N LEU A 661 35.42 9.48 5.91
CA LEU A 661 34.37 8.53 6.31
C LEU A 661 33.81 8.81 7.71
N GLY A 662 34.52 9.59 8.54
CA GLY A 662 34.08 9.95 9.88
C GLY A 662 32.76 10.73 9.92
N ASN A 663 32.38 11.40 8.81
CA ASN A 663 31.13 12.15 8.71
C ASN A 663 30.05 11.40 7.92
N ILE A 664 30.28 10.15 7.50
CA ILE A 664 29.33 9.42 6.64
C ILE A 664 27.95 9.25 7.28
N ASN A 665 27.91 9.14 8.61
CA ASN A 665 26.66 9.08 9.35
C ASN A 665 25.85 10.37 9.20
N GLU A 666 26.49 11.53 9.33
CA GLU A 666 25.82 12.83 9.24
C GLU A 666 25.47 13.23 7.81
N GLU A 667 26.38 12.98 6.86
CA GLU A 667 26.23 13.44 5.48
C GLU A 667 25.40 12.51 4.59
N ALA A 668 25.34 11.21 4.89
CA ALA A 668 24.71 10.22 4.04
C ALA A 668 23.71 9.31 4.76
N ILE A 669 24.12 8.61 5.82
CA ILE A 669 23.28 7.59 6.48
C ILE A 669 22.03 8.22 7.10
N ASN A 670 22.20 9.25 7.94
CA ASN A 670 21.08 9.88 8.66
C ASN A 670 20.07 10.55 7.71
N PRO A 671 20.49 11.33 6.69
CA PRO A 671 19.55 11.87 5.70
C PRO A 671 18.80 10.79 4.92
N MET A 672 19.48 9.70 4.54
CA MET A 672 18.86 8.60 3.81
C MET A 672 17.88 7.82 4.68
N ALA A 673 18.22 7.53 5.95
CA ALA A 673 17.30 6.96 6.93
C ALA A 673 16.04 7.81 7.09
N ALA A 674 16.20 9.14 7.20
CA ALA A 674 15.06 10.05 7.30
C ALA A 674 14.17 9.99 6.05
N GLY A 675 14.78 9.97 4.85
CA GLY A 675 14.05 9.83 3.59
C GLY A 675 13.31 8.50 3.46
N LEU A 676 13.94 7.38 3.84
CA LEU A 676 13.33 6.05 3.83
C LEU A 676 12.17 5.94 4.83
N ASN A 677 12.33 6.50 6.02
CA ASN A 677 11.25 6.55 7.02
C ASN A 677 10.05 7.37 6.53
N GLN A 678 10.28 8.53 5.91
CA GLN A 678 9.20 9.34 5.31
C GLN A 678 8.47 8.60 4.18
N LEU A 679 9.22 7.89 3.33
CA LEU A 679 8.63 7.05 2.28
C LEU A 679 7.77 5.93 2.88
N ASN A 680 8.30 5.25 3.91
CA ASN A 680 7.59 4.18 4.60
C ASN A 680 6.30 4.69 5.25
N ASP A 681 6.33 5.85 5.90
CA ASP A 681 5.14 6.50 6.47
C ASP A 681 4.08 6.79 5.39
N GLY A 682 4.51 7.29 4.22
CA GLY A 682 3.65 7.53 3.07
C GLY A 682 2.99 6.24 2.55
N ILE A 683 3.75 5.16 2.46
CA ILE A 683 3.27 3.83 2.03
C ILE A 683 2.30 3.23 3.05
N MET A 684 2.61 3.32 4.34
CA MET A 684 1.72 2.86 5.41
C MET A 684 0.38 3.61 5.39
N LYS A 685 0.41 4.92 5.09
CA LYS A 685 -0.81 5.72 4.92
C LYS A 685 -1.59 5.34 3.66
N LEU A 686 -0.90 4.98 2.57
CA LEU A 686 -1.56 4.46 1.37
C LEU A 686 -2.28 3.14 1.69
N ASP A 687 -1.60 2.20 2.35
CA ASP A 687 -2.18 0.91 2.78
C ASP A 687 -3.40 1.08 3.69
N SER A 688 -3.35 2.00 4.66
CA SER A 688 -4.52 2.27 5.50
C SER A 688 -5.67 2.87 4.70
N SER A 689 -5.39 3.80 3.79
CA SER A 689 -6.41 4.49 2.99
C SER A 689 -7.08 3.55 1.98
N THR A 690 -6.34 2.60 1.40
CA THR A 690 -6.90 1.61 0.46
C THR A 690 -7.76 0.57 1.17
N LYS A 691 -7.44 0.22 2.42
CA LYS A 691 -8.30 -0.59 3.29
C LYS A 691 -9.61 0.12 3.61
N GLU A 692 -9.55 1.40 4.02
CA GLU A 692 -10.77 2.20 4.25
C GLU A 692 -11.62 2.33 2.97
N LEU A 693 -10.99 2.53 1.82
CA LEU A 693 -11.69 2.56 0.54
C LEU A 693 -12.35 1.21 0.21
N LYS A 694 -11.70 0.09 0.52
CA LYS A 694 -12.25 -1.25 0.34
C LYS A 694 -13.46 -1.49 1.24
N ASP A 695 -13.37 -1.15 2.51
CA ASP A 695 -14.47 -1.28 3.47
C ASP A 695 -15.68 -0.42 3.04
N GLY A 696 -15.44 0.82 2.60
CA GLY A 696 -16.49 1.69 2.08
C GLY A 696 -17.14 1.15 0.80
N SER A 697 -16.34 0.56 -0.10
CA SER A 697 -16.82 -0.08 -1.32
C SER A 697 -17.66 -1.33 -1.02
N ASP A 698 -17.25 -2.15 -0.06
CA ASP A 698 -18.04 -3.30 0.41
C ASP A 698 -19.39 -2.87 1.01
N GLN A 699 -19.39 -1.80 1.80
CA GLN A 699 -20.62 -1.25 2.37
C GLN A 699 -21.57 -0.69 1.29
N TYR A 700 -21.03 0.00 0.29
CA TYR A 700 -21.79 0.48 -0.86
C TYR A 700 -22.43 -0.69 -1.62
N MET A 701 -21.65 -1.74 -1.91
CA MET A 701 -22.14 -2.92 -2.63
C MET A 701 -23.25 -3.65 -1.87
N ALA A 702 -23.10 -3.80 -0.55
CA ALA A 702 -24.14 -4.38 0.29
C ALA A 702 -25.45 -3.56 0.23
N SER A 703 -25.35 -2.23 0.34
CA SER A 703 -26.52 -1.33 0.27
C SER A 703 -27.17 -1.32 -1.11
N PHE A 704 -26.36 -1.39 -2.17
CA PHE A 704 -26.85 -1.42 -3.54
C PHE A 704 -27.59 -2.73 -3.85
N GLU A 705 -27.14 -3.85 -3.28
CA GLU A 705 -27.80 -5.14 -3.41
C GLU A 705 -29.20 -5.14 -2.74
N GLU A 706 -29.34 -4.50 -1.59
CA GLU A 706 -30.65 -4.28 -0.96
C GLU A 706 -31.58 -3.44 -1.85
N PHE A 707 -31.07 -2.33 -2.41
CA PHE A 707 -31.84 -1.50 -3.35
C PHE A 707 -32.31 -2.28 -4.58
N ARG A 708 -31.40 -3.05 -5.20
CA ARG A 708 -31.68 -3.89 -6.38
C ARG A 708 -32.73 -4.95 -6.08
N SER A 709 -32.63 -5.58 -4.90
CA SER A 709 -33.63 -6.55 -4.42
C SER A 709 -35.00 -5.89 -4.25
N GLY A 710 -35.07 -4.73 -3.59
CA GLY A 710 -36.31 -3.97 -3.43
C GLY A 710 -36.94 -3.52 -4.76
N LEU A 711 -36.12 -3.12 -5.74
CA LEU A 711 -36.59 -2.76 -7.07
C LEU A 711 -37.20 -3.95 -7.81
N SER A 712 -36.57 -5.13 -7.71
CA SER A 712 -37.08 -6.37 -8.28
C SER A 712 -38.41 -6.77 -7.63
N GLU A 713 -38.53 -6.60 -6.31
CA GLU A 713 -39.78 -6.82 -5.58
C GLU A 713 -40.88 -5.83 -5.99
N TYR A 714 -40.55 -4.54 -6.15
CA TYR A 714 -41.49 -3.51 -6.60
C TYR A 714 -42.04 -3.80 -8.00
N LYS A 715 -41.20 -4.25 -8.94
CA LYS A 715 -41.69 -4.69 -10.26
C LYS A 715 -42.64 -5.87 -10.11
N ALA A 716 -42.19 -6.93 -9.43
CA ALA A 716 -42.92 -8.19 -9.37
C ALA A 716 -44.25 -8.09 -8.61
N LYS A 717 -44.28 -7.40 -7.46
CA LYS A 717 -45.49 -7.30 -6.61
C LYS A 717 -46.31 -6.05 -6.89
N GLY A 718 -45.71 -4.99 -7.43
CA GLY A 718 -46.39 -3.74 -7.71
C GLY A 718 -46.93 -3.71 -9.13
N ILE A 719 -46.02 -3.68 -10.11
CA ILE A 719 -46.37 -3.39 -11.50
C ILE A 719 -46.97 -4.60 -12.18
N ASP A 720 -46.37 -5.78 -12.03
CA ASP A 720 -46.83 -7.01 -12.69
C ASP A 720 -48.22 -7.44 -12.15
N GLU A 721 -48.51 -7.20 -10.87
CA GLU A 721 -49.86 -7.42 -10.30
C GLU A 721 -50.90 -6.45 -10.86
N ILE A 722 -50.56 -5.17 -11.07
CA ILE A 722 -51.46 -4.18 -11.66
C ILE A 722 -51.76 -4.51 -13.12
N ALA A 723 -50.74 -4.92 -13.89
CA ALA A 723 -50.91 -5.36 -15.27
C ALA A 723 -51.89 -6.54 -15.39
N ASN A 724 -51.75 -7.54 -14.50
CA ASN A 724 -52.67 -8.68 -14.46
C ASN A 724 -54.12 -8.26 -14.21
N LYS A 725 -54.38 -7.37 -13.25
CA LYS A 725 -55.76 -6.92 -12.95
C LYS A 725 -56.38 -6.07 -14.05
N THR A 726 -55.58 -5.39 -14.85
CA THR A 726 -56.09 -4.56 -15.95
C THR A 726 -56.51 -5.43 -17.15
N SER A 727 -55.95 -6.63 -17.28
CA SER A 727 -56.39 -7.60 -18.29
C SER A 727 -57.86 -8.02 -18.11
N GLU A 728 -58.34 -8.16 -16.87
CA GLU A 728 -59.75 -8.49 -16.57
C GLU A 728 -60.72 -7.39 -17.03
N VAL A 729 -60.25 -6.13 -17.08
CA VAL A 729 -61.06 -4.98 -17.50
C VAL A 729 -61.31 -4.98 -19.01
N ASN A 730 -60.39 -5.54 -19.80
CA ASN A 730 -60.56 -5.70 -21.25
C ASN A 730 -61.66 -6.71 -21.59
N GLU A 731 -61.76 -7.80 -20.82
CA GLU A 731 -62.79 -8.81 -21.04
C GLU A 731 -64.20 -8.25 -20.83
N ILE A 732 -64.36 -7.37 -19.84
CA ILE A 732 -65.63 -6.66 -19.58
C ILE A 732 -65.98 -5.70 -20.72
N SER A 733 -64.97 -4.97 -21.23
CA SER A 733 -65.13 -4.05 -22.37
C SER A 733 -65.67 -4.77 -23.60
N GLU A 734 -65.08 -5.91 -23.97
CA GLU A 734 -65.47 -6.68 -25.16
C GLU A 734 -66.92 -7.21 -25.07
N ILE A 735 -67.39 -7.59 -23.87
CA ILE A 735 -68.79 -8.00 -23.66
C ILE A 735 -69.75 -6.82 -23.81
N LEU A 736 -69.41 -5.67 -23.22
CA LEU A 736 -70.26 -4.47 -23.27
C LEU A 736 -70.42 -3.96 -24.71
N ASP A 737 -69.36 -4.02 -25.52
CA ASP A 737 -69.40 -3.68 -26.94
C ASP A 737 -70.34 -4.61 -27.72
N GLU A 738 -70.26 -5.93 -27.52
CA GLU A 738 -71.17 -6.86 -28.18
C GLU A 738 -72.62 -6.69 -27.69
N MET A 739 -72.84 -6.43 -26.39
CA MET A 739 -74.18 -6.14 -25.86
C MET A 739 -74.80 -4.89 -26.51
N SER A 740 -74.03 -3.82 -26.64
CA SER A 740 -74.43 -2.57 -27.30
C SER A 740 -74.77 -2.81 -28.78
N LYS A 741 -73.92 -3.56 -29.49
CA LYS A 741 -74.17 -3.99 -30.87
C LYS A 741 -75.47 -4.80 -30.98
N LEU A 742 -75.66 -5.82 -30.13
CA LEU A 742 -76.87 -6.64 -30.11
C LEU A 742 -78.12 -5.83 -29.75
N ALA A 743 -78.02 -4.81 -28.91
CA ALA A 743 -79.14 -3.92 -28.61
C ALA A 743 -79.57 -3.12 -29.86
N LYS A 744 -78.61 -2.61 -30.63
CA LYS A 744 -78.84 -1.90 -31.91
C LYS A 744 -79.38 -2.83 -33.00
N GLU A 745 -78.87 -4.05 -33.10
CA GLU A 745 -79.38 -5.05 -34.07
C GLU A 745 -80.82 -5.47 -33.75
N ASN A 746 -81.17 -5.54 -32.46
CA ASN A 746 -82.52 -5.90 -32.00
C ASN A 746 -83.36 -4.66 -31.66
N ASN A 747 -83.11 -3.53 -32.31
CA ASN A 747 -83.78 -2.26 -31.98
C ASN A 747 -85.23 -2.17 -32.51
N SER A 748 -85.61 -3.04 -33.45
CA SER A 748 -86.92 -3.09 -34.08
C SER A 748 -87.53 -4.49 -34.01
N ILE A 749 -88.84 -4.55 -33.80
CA ILE A 749 -89.63 -5.79 -33.81
C ILE A 749 -90.38 -5.93 -35.14
N THR A 750 -90.67 -4.79 -35.78
CA THR A 750 -91.48 -4.74 -37.01
C THR A 750 -90.66 -4.53 -38.29
N GLY A 751 -89.34 -4.48 -38.16
CA GLY A 751 -88.39 -4.15 -39.21
C GLY A 751 -87.98 -2.68 -39.19
N THR A 752 -86.72 -2.39 -39.51
CA THR A 752 -86.19 -1.02 -39.63
C THR A 752 -85.30 -0.88 -40.85
N SER A 753 -85.07 0.35 -41.30
CA SER A 753 -84.02 0.71 -42.26
C SER A 753 -82.98 1.61 -41.58
N ASP A 754 -81.84 1.81 -42.24
CA ASP A 754 -80.73 2.64 -41.74
C ASP A 754 -81.10 4.13 -41.66
N ASP A 755 -82.21 4.54 -42.27
CA ASP A 755 -82.74 5.91 -42.23
C ASP A 755 -83.34 6.28 -40.86
N PHE A 756 -83.49 5.31 -39.95
CA PHE A 756 -84.12 5.50 -38.65
C PHE A 756 -83.18 5.24 -37.47
N GLU A 757 -83.30 6.11 -36.47
CA GLU A 757 -83.04 5.68 -35.09
C GLU A 757 -84.31 4.99 -34.56
N THR A 758 -84.27 3.65 -34.53
CA THR A 758 -85.43 2.85 -34.13
C THR A 758 -85.31 2.42 -32.68
N ARG A 759 -86.39 2.62 -31.93
CA ARG A 759 -86.53 2.18 -30.54
C ARG A 759 -87.79 1.35 -30.43
N SER A 760 -87.70 0.20 -29.79
CA SER A 760 -88.84 -0.71 -29.64
C SER A 760 -89.05 -1.13 -28.20
N ARG A 761 -90.35 -1.23 -27.87
CA ARG A 761 -90.84 -1.73 -26.59
C ARG A 761 -92.04 -2.63 -26.81
N ILE A 762 -92.19 -3.58 -25.91
CA ILE A 762 -93.31 -4.52 -25.91
C ILE A 762 -94.10 -4.28 -24.65
N ILE A 763 -95.40 -4.03 -24.78
CA ILE A 763 -96.33 -3.96 -23.67
C ILE A 763 -97.18 -5.23 -23.71
N GLN A 764 -96.85 -6.16 -22.83
CA GLN A 764 -97.49 -7.46 -22.76
C GLN A 764 -98.47 -7.51 -21.61
N LYS A 765 -99.71 -7.82 -21.94
CA LYS A 765 -100.81 -8.03 -21.01
C LYS A 765 -101.10 -9.52 -20.91
N ILE A 766 -100.95 -10.09 -19.72
CA ILE A 766 -101.07 -11.53 -19.46
C ILE A 766 -102.29 -11.75 -18.58
N LYS A 767 -103.21 -12.60 -19.05
CA LYS A 767 -104.46 -12.94 -18.36
C LYS A 767 -104.54 -14.38 -17.93
#